data_AF-A0A520A762-F1
#
_entry.id   AF-A0A520A762-F1
#
_cell.length_a   1.000
_cell.length_b   1.000
_cell.length_c   1.000
_cell.angle_alpha   90.00
_cell.angle_beta   90.00
_cell.angle_gamma   90.00
#
_symmetry.space_group_name_H-M   'P 1'
#
loop_
_entity.id
_entity.type
_entity.pdbx_description
1 polymer ?
#
loop_
_entity_poly.entity_id
_entity_poly.type
_entity_poly.pdbx_seq_one_letter_code
_entity_poly.pdbx_strand_id
1 'polypeptide(L)'
;MKQIIKYRRYWPVFLICMLLSISVAAAYIYLATPYYFVSTTLMVQDDKKGDGMLKESAFSDLNMFHSTKTIDNEIQILRSTNTIQKVLKSLAIATRCFIDGPLIKKEVYGSSSPLKINVINVNNLAYTNPLKVSIVNANEFRLSTLGFEPSKTYRFGERIKGPGFVISVDKTRLKATAGEKFEVSFINTYELAKSYHNTRLDITPVVKDANVLQISLQDNIPERGMAILNQLVKEYNMQDVLHKNQMALATIDFIDTRLSYLTTDLGSVELNVQKYKQQNRVTNIQSDAESNLSRAEEYKQDLEKVKVQLNILNTIDKSLRKSASFLPIVPGTGSLQDGTLLSLIAKYNTTLEEYQQLLSGNLPGNPLVVAVKDRLVIMRDNISNNILSIRNNLNITQNNLASNYTEFDARIKATPALETGLQQRDREQVVKANLFQYLMQKREETALALSSNIADAKVVDPAGYESIAAKPKKQFIYLCAFIMGFIIPISLISAKEFFDNRIYTIQEVKENGNLKILGELCHSQQVGILASTDKRRSDISELFRYLRTNLTLNMDGKHRQVLMVTSSIQGEGKTFTSINLAASLSDINKKVLLLEFDLRKPDLLRQLGIDAGKGVSDYIYDLSTTLSDIVYPSGISDNLFVIGSGTMLLNSGNDLQNPRIADLFRQLREEFDYIILDTSPVALVADAFNLATYIDTTIYVIRYNYTSRAYLNVLADIEKNNKLKELMIILNDGKTDNINDYGYGSRCYS
;
A
#
# COMPACT_ATOMS: atom_id res chain seq x y z
N MET A 1 -33.15 -25.69 16.89
CA MET A 1 -33.72 -25.20 18.17
C MET A 1 -33.37 -26.10 19.37
N LYS A 2 -33.39 -27.45 19.26
CA LYS A 2 -33.06 -28.39 20.36
C LYS A 2 -31.64 -28.25 20.96
N GLN A 3 -30.62 -27.83 20.18
CA GLN A 3 -29.26 -27.59 20.72
C GLN A 3 -29.16 -26.36 21.64
N ILE A 4 -29.95 -25.31 21.41
CA ILE A 4 -29.89 -24.05 22.19
C ILE A 4 -30.36 -24.26 23.63
N ILE A 5 -31.34 -25.14 23.83
CA ILE A 5 -31.88 -25.47 25.16
C ILE A 5 -30.84 -26.22 26.01
N LYS A 6 -29.95 -27.02 25.40
CA LYS A 6 -28.85 -27.72 26.10
C LYS A 6 -27.82 -26.75 26.68
N TYR A 7 -27.44 -25.71 25.93
CA TYR A 7 -26.47 -24.71 26.39
C TYR A 7 -27.01 -23.81 27.51
N ARG A 8 -28.34 -23.73 27.69
CA ARG A 8 -28.97 -22.98 28.78
C ARG A 8 -28.51 -23.45 30.17
N ARG A 9 -28.20 -24.74 30.35
CA ARG A 9 -27.69 -25.27 31.63
C ARG A 9 -26.28 -24.77 31.98
N TYR A 10 -25.49 -24.40 30.96
CA TYR A 10 -24.10 -23.97 31.10
C TYR A 10 -23.94 -22.44 31.04
N TRP A 11 -25.03 -21.67 31.14
CA TRP A 11 -24.99 -20.20 31.07
C TRP A 11 -23.98 -19.53 32.04
N PRO A 12 -23.69 -20.05 33.26
CA PRO A 12 -22.67 -19.44 34.12
C PRO A 12 -21.25 -19.57 33.55
N VAL A 13 -20.97 -20.64 32.80
CA VAL A 13 -19.66 -20.86 32.17
C VAL A 13 -19.43 -19.84 31.05
N PHE A 14 -20.48 -19.52 30.28
CA PHE A 14 -20.41 -18.45 29.28
C PHE A 14 -20.13 -17.09 29.92
N LEU A 15 -20.78 -16.79 31.04
CA LEU A 15 -20.58 -15.53 31.76
C LEU A 15 -19.16 -15.41 32.32
N ILE A 16 -18.64 -16.48 32.94
CA ILE A 16 -17.26 -16.52 33.47
C ILE A 16 -16.23 -16.36 32.35
N CYS A 17 -16.35 -17.11 31.25
CA CYS A 17 -15.42 -17.01 30.12
C CYS A 17 -15.44 -15.62 29.47
N MET A 18 -16.62 -15.00 29.37
CA MET A 18 -16.79 -13.65 28.84
C MET A 18 -16.16 -12.58 29.75
N LEU A 19 -16.37 -12.67 31.07
CA LEU A 19 -15.73 -11.75 32.02
C LEU A 19 -14.20 -11.91 32.00
N LEU A 20 -13.71 -13.14 31.93
CA LEU A 20 -12.28 -13.42 31.87
C LEU A 20 -11.65 -12.87 30.58
N SER A 21 -12.27 -13.09 29.42
CA SER A 21 -11.73 -12.62 28.14
C SER A 21 -11.70 -11.08 28.06
N ILE A 22 -12.75 -10.41 28.55
CA ILE A 22 -12.81 -8.95 28.62
C ILE A 22 -11.75 -8.42 29.61
N SER A 23 -11.56 -9.09 30.75
CA SER A 23 -10.54 -8.71 31.74
C SER A 23 -9.12 -8.82 31.18
N VAL A 24 -8.82 -9.89 30.45
CA VAL A 24 -7.54 -10.08 29.76
C VAL A 24 -7.34 -9.01 28.68
N ALA A 25 -8.37 -8.70 27.90
CA ALA A 25 -8.32 -7.64 26.89
C ALA A 25 -8.09 -6.25 27.51
N ALA A 26 -8.78 -5.94 28.61
CA ALA A 26 -8.60 -4.70 29.34
C ALA A 26 -7.20 -4.59 29.93
N ALA A 27 -6.67 -5.66 30.54
CA ALA A 27 -5.30 -5.73 31.04
C ALA A 27 -4.27 -5.53 29.90
N TYR A 28 -4.47 -6.17 28.75
CA TYR A 28 -3.62 -5.97 27.58
C TYR A 28 -3.65 -4.52 27.08
N ILE A 29 -4.83 -3.90 26.95
CA ILE A 29 -4.96 -2.50 26.52
C ILE A 29 -4.30 -1.54 27.52
N TYR A 30 -4.37 -1.85 28.82
CA TYR A 30 -3.73 -1.06 29.87
C TYR A 30 -2.19 -1.18 29.84
N LEU A 31 -1.66 -2.36 29.51
CA LEU A 31 -0.22 -2.63 29.41
C LEU A 31 0.38 -2.21 28.06
N ALA A 32 -0.41 -2.20 26.98
CA ALA A 32 0.10 -1.88 25.64
C ALA A 32 0.45 -0.39 25.51
N THR A 33 1.63 -0.11 24.94
CA THR A 33 2.05 1.27 24.65
C THR A 33 1.20 1.87 23.52
N PRO A 34 0.54 3.02 23.73
CA PRO A 34 -0.25 3.66 22.69
C PRO A 34 0.67 4.26 21.62
N TYR A 35 0.31 4.10 20.35
CA TYR A 35 0.95 4.78 19.22
C TYR A 35 -0.04 5.74 18.58
N TYR A 36 0.41 6.95 18.27
CA TYR A 36 -0.38 8.02 17.68
C TYR A 36 0.06 8.24 16.24
N PHE A 37 -0.91 8.57 15.38
CA PHE A 37 -0.65 8.97 14.01
C PHE A 37 -0.36 10.46 13.96
N VAL A 38 0.75 10.84 13.32
CA VAL A 38 1.18 12.22 13.15
C VAL A 38 1.37 12.48 11.67
N SER A 39 0.84 13.59 11.16
CA SER A 39 1.00 13.96 9.76
C SER A 39 1.21 15.46 9.56
N THR A 40 1.84 15.83 8.44
CA THR A 40 2.01 17.21 7.95
C THR A 40 1.81 17.21 6.44
N THR A 41 1.36 18.35 5.90
CA THR A 41 1.09 18.51 4.48
C THR A 41 2.07 19.53 3.89
N LEU A 42 2.81 19.12 2.87
CA LEU A 42 3.82 19.93 2.18
C LEU A 42 3.47 20.07 0.70
N MET A 43 3.36 21.30 0.20
CA MET A 43 3.21 21.58 -1.23
C MET A 43 4.58 21.78 -1.85
N VAL A 44 4.86 21.07 -2.94
CA VAL A 44 6.13 21.14 -3.70
C VAL A 44 5.81 21.43 -5.16
N GLN A 45 6.47 22.42 -5.77
CA GLN A 45 6.27 22.76 -7.18
C GLN A 45 6.89 21.70 -8.10
N ASP A 46 6.17 21.31 -9.16
CA ASP A 46 6.62 20.36 -10.18
C ASP A 46 6.91 21.09 -11.49
N ASP A 47 8.16 21.02 -11.95
CA ASP A 47 8.63 21.72 -13.16
C ASP A 47 8.06 21.12 -14.44
N LYS A 48 7.70 19.82 -14.45
CA LYS A 48 7.21 19.15 -15.67
C LYS A 48 5.88 19.68 -16.17
N LYS A 49 5.06 20.27 -15.29
CA LYS A 49 3.72 20.76 -15.64
C LYS A 49 3.69 22.24 -16.06
N GLY A 50 4.77 23.00 -15.80
CA GLY A 50 4.84 24.44 -16.08
C GLY A 50 5.67 24.83 -17.31
N ASP A 51 6.59 23.97 -17.76
CA ASP A 51 7.67 24.39 -18.67
C ASP A 51 7.48 23.96 -20.14
N GLY A 52 6.23 24.01 -20.62
CA GLY A 52 5.88 23.59 -21.99
C GLY A 52 6.29 24.57 -23.10
N MET A 53 6.63 25.82 -22.77
CA MET A 53 6.85 26.90 -23.75
C MET A 53 8.31 27.37 -23.88
N LEU A 54 9.19 27.07 -22.91
CA LEU A 54 10.58 27.55 -22.89
C LEU A 54 11.59 26.55 -23.49
N LYS A 55 11.17 25.32 -23.76
CA LYS A 55 12.04 24.24 -24.27
C LYS A 55 12.40 24.37 -25.75
N GLU A 56 11.73 25.23 -26.52
CA GLU A 56 11.95 25.39 -27.96
C GLU A 56 12.88 26.55 -28.34
N SER A 57 13.44 27.30 -27.38
CA SER A 57 14.41 28.35 -27.70
C SER A 57 15.80 27.77 -28.02
N ALA A 58 16.51 28.37 -28.98
CA ALA A 58 17.87 28.00 -29.41
C ALA A 58 18.96 28.12 -28.31
N PHE A 59 18.57 28.49 -27.09
CA PHE A 59 19.43 28.67 -25.91
C PHE A 59 19.07 27.70 -24.78
N SER A 60 18.32 26.63 -25.07
CA SER A 60 17.95 25.60 -24.09
C SER A 60 19.17 24.92 -23.43
N ASP A 61 20.35 24.97 -24.05
CA ASP A 61 21.61 24.50 -23.45
C ASP A 61 22.02 25.29 -22.19
N LEU A 62 21.56 26.54 -22.02
CA LEU A 62 21.76 27.29 -20.77
C LEU A 62 20.86 26.77 -19.63
N ASN A 63 19.83 25.99 -19.93
CA ASN A 63 19.02 25.29 -18.92
C ASN A 63 19.71 24.01 -18.40
N MET A 64 20.95 23.68 -18.82
CA MET A 64 21.74 22.58 -18.23
C MET A 64 21.95 22.74 -16.71
N PHE A 65 21.86 23.96 -16.18
CA PHE A 65 21.96 24.24 -14.75
C PHE A 65 20.60 24.19 -14.01
N HIS A 66 19.53 23.72 -14.64
CA HIS A 66 18.26 23.46 -13.97
C HIS A 66 18.01 21.95 -13.90
N SER A 67 18.10 21.37 -12.70
CA SER A 67 17.65 20.00 -12.46
C SER A 67 16.12 19.97 -12.45
N THR A 68 15.49 19.20 -13.33
CA THR A 68 14.02 19.07 -13.34
C THR A 68 13.54 18.47 -12.02
N LYS A 69 12.75 19.24 -11.26
CA LYS A 69 12.09 18.74 -10.05
C LYS A 69 10.85 17.94 -10.43
N THR A 70 10.75 16.72 -9.90
CA THR A 70 9.56 15.89 -10.00
C THR A 70 9.15 15.44 -8.61
N ILE A 71 7.85 15.28 -8.39
CA ILE A 71 7.30 14.88 -7.09
C ILE A 71 7.96 13.58 -6.58
N ASP A 72 8.16 12.60 -7.47
CA ASP A 72 8.81 11.34 -7.13
C ASP A 72 10.26 11.51 -6.64
N ASN A 73 11.02 12.43 -7.26
CA ASN A 73 12.39 12.73 -6.83
C ASN A 73 12.38 13.38 -5.44
N GLU A 74 11.45 14.31 -5.20
CA GLU A 74 11.33 15.01 -3.92
C GLU A 74 10.92 14.07 -2.79
N ILE A 75 10.05 13.09 -3.07
CA ILE A 75 9.72 12.01 -2.14
C ILE A 75 11.00 11.23 -1.75
N GLN A 76 11.88 10.91 -2.69
CA GLN A 76 13.13 10.19 -2.39
C GLN A 76 14.12 11.03 -1.59
N ILE A 77 14.21 12.33 -1.87
CA ILE A 77 15.08 13.26 -1.12
C ILE A 77 14.63 13.37 0.34
N LEU A 78 13.32 13.56 0.56
CA LEU A 78 12.71 13.61 1.90
C LEU A 78 12.86 12.27 2.64
N ARG A 79 12.73 11.14 1.94
CA ARG A 79 12.87 9.80 2.50
C ARG A 79 14.33 9.41 2.73
N SER A 80 15.31 10.16 2.22
CA SER A 80 16.70 9.75 2.25
C SER A 80 17.22 9.57 3.69
N THR A 81 18.01 8.51 3.90
CA THR A 81 18.57 8.20 5.23
C THR A 81 19.44 9.35 5.75
N ASN A 82 20.13 10.08 4.87
CA ASN A 82 20.98 11.21 5.25
C ASN A 82 20.16 12.39 5.80
N THR A 83 19.08 12.80 5.09
CA THR A 83 18.18 13.87 5.56
C THR A 83 17.56 13.49 6.90
N ILE A 84 17.02 12.28 7.01
CA ILE A 84 16.43 11.79 8.27
C ILE A 84 17.48 11.74 9.39
N GLN A 85 18.70 11.31 9.12
CA GLN A 85 19.77 11.27 10.12
C GLN A 85 20.12 12.68 10.64
N LYS A 86 20.19 13.69 9.76
CA LYS A 86 20.40 15.09 10.16
C LYS A 86 19.28 15.58 11.08
N VAL A 87 18.03 15.27 10.73
CA VAL A 87 16.84 15.60 11.56
C VAL A 87 16.90 14.93 12.93
N LEU A 88 17.24 13.64 12.99
CA LEU A 88 17.35 12.92 14.26
C LEU A 88 18.48 13.45 15.14
N LYS A 89 19.60 13.87 14.53
CA LYS A 89 20.73 14.51 15.23
C LYS A 89 20.38 15.91 15.74
N SER A 90 19.71 16.74 14.93
CA SER A 90 19.35 18.11 15.31
C SER A 90 18.32 18.15 16.45
N LEU A 91 17.44 17.15 16.52
CA LEU A 91 16.48 16.98 17.61
C LEU A 91 17.05 16.24 18.84
N ALA A 92 18.32 15.83 18.82
CA ALA A 92 18.95 15.03 19.87
C ALA A 92 18.17 13.74 20.25
N ILE A 93 17.44 13.15 19.28
CA ILE A 93 16.65 11.91 19.45
C ILE A 93 17.54 10.67 19.65
N ALA A 94 18.87 10.83 19.54
CA ALA A 94 19.86 9.80 19.84
C ALA A 94 19.78 9.23 21.27
N THR A 95 19.07 9.89 22.18
CA THR A 95 18.85 9.44 23.56
C THR A 95 17.38 9.16 23.82
N ARG A 96 17.07 7.97 24.33
CA ARG A 96 15.75 7.67 24.89
C ARG A 96 15.82 7.70 26.40
N CYS A 97 14.92 8.47 27.01
CA CYS A 97 14.78 8.55 28.46
C CYS A 97 13.54 7.78 28.89
N PHE A 98 13.70 6.88 29.86
CA PHE A 98 12.63 6.10 30.46
C PHE A 98 12.51 6.45 31.95
N ILE A 99 11.27 6.63 32.39
CA ILE A 99 10.92 6.79 33.81
C ILE A 99 10.30 5.49 34.29
N ASP A 100 10.70 5.01 35.46
CA ASP A 100 10.07 3.86 36.11
C ASP A 100 8.62 4.19 36.50
N GLY A 101 7.65 3.59 35.78
CA GLY A 101 6.23 3.64 36.12
C GLY A 101 5.83 2.49 37.07
N PRO A 102 4.59 2.50 37.59
CA PRO A 102 4.11 1.49 38.54
C PRO A 102 4.08 0.05 37.98
N LEU A 103 4.00 -0.11 36.64
CA LEU A 103 3.92 -1.43 35.97
C LEU A 103 4.84 -1.54 34.74
N ILE A 104 5.06 -0.46 33.99
CA ILE A 104 5.90 -0.43 32.79
C ILE A 104 6.71 0.87 32.77
N LYS A 105 7.94 0.81 32.25
CA LYS A 105 8.78 1.99 32.01
C LYS A 105 8.17 2.87 30.93
N LYS A 106 7.93 4.15 31.26
CA LYS A 106 7.36 5.12 30.32
C LYS A 106 8.48 5.93 29.66
N GLU A 107 8.50 5.92 28.33
CA GLU A 107 9.41 6.78 27.57
C GLU A 107 8.94 8.23 27.63
N VAL A 108 9.87 9.17 27.84
CA VAL A 108 9.61 10.61 27.87
C VAL A 108 10.52 11.36 26.90
N TYR A 109 10.00 12.44 26.33
CA TYR A 109 10.71 13.28 25.36
C TYR A 109 10.26 14.74 25.50
N GLY A 110 11.15 15.68 25.14
CA GLY A 110 10.83 17.10 25.00
C GLY A 110 10.27 17.72 26.27
N SER A 111 9.07 18.31 26.15
CA SER A 111 8.38 19.01 27.25
C SER A 111 7.95 18.10 28.39
N SER A 112 7.90 16.78 28.16
CA SER A 112 7.57 15.78 29.18
C SER A 112 8.80 15.19 29.88
N SER A 113 10.02 15.56 29.44
CA SER A 113 11.28 15.09 30.03
C SER A 113 11.86 16.14 30.99
N PRO A 114 12.15 15.80 32.25
CA PRO A 114 12.81 16.71 33.20
C PRO A 114 14.32 16.84 32.98
N LEU A 115 14.90 16.00 32.12
CA LEU A 115 16.32 16.00 31.77
C LEU A 115 16.50 16.21 30.26
N LYS A 116 17.46 17.05 29.89
CA LYS A 116 17.95 17.20 28.52
C LYS A 116 19.38 16.68 28.43
N ILE A 117 19.62 15.70 27.58
CA ILE A 117 20.92 15.04 27.46
C ILE A 117 21.54 15.45 26.13
N ASN A 118 22.62 16.22 26.20
CA ASN A 118 23.37 16.59 25.02
C ASN A 118 24.49 15.58 24.80
N VAL A 119 24.46 14.93 23.66
CA VAL A 119 25.44 13.91 23.28
C VAL A 119 26.54 14.56 22.45
N ILE A 120 27.78 14.52 22.97
CA ILE A 120 28.96 15.07 22.28
C ILE A 120 29.62 13.98 21.44
N ASN A 121 29.80 12.78 21.99
CA ASN A 121 30.37 11.64 21.27
C ASN A 121 29.87 10.32 21.88
N VAL A 122 29.52 9.33 21.06
CA VAL A 122 29.03 8.01 21.47
C VAL A 122 29.55 6.93 20.52
N ASN A 123 30.08 5.85 21.10
CA ASN A 123 30.59 4.65 20.42
C ASN A 123 29.68 3.44 20.69
N ASN A 124 29.94 2.33 19.98
CA ASN A 124 29.11 1.11 20.03
C ASN A 124 28.88 0.53 21.44
N LEU A 125 29.84 0.68 22.34
CA LEU A 125 29.74 0.18 23.73
C LEU A 125 28.63 0.88 24.55
N ALA A 126 28.29 2.11 24.21
CA ALA A 126 27.25 2.87 24.91
C ALA A 126 25.84 2.55 24.38
N TYR A 127 25.70 1.91 23.21
CA TYR A 127 24.40 1.44 22.72
C TYR A 127 23.91 0.19 23.47
N THR A 128 24.83 -0.63 23.98
CA THR A 128 24.51 -1.88 24.69
C THR A 128 24.15 -1.70 26.16
N ASN A 129 24.68 -0.66 26.82
CA ASN A 129 24.52 -0.49 28.26
C ASN A 129 23.74 0.80 28.56
N PRO A 130 22.50 0.72 29.10
CA PRO A 130 21.76 1.91 29.49
C PRO A 130 22.42 2.61 30.70
N LEU A 131 22.30 3.93 30.74
CA LEU A 131 22.71 4.76 31.87
C LEU A 131 21.55 4.90 32.84
N LYS A 132 21.78 4.66 34.13
CA LYS A 132 20.82 4.96 35.18
C LYS A 132 21.21 6.28 35.84
N VAL A 133 20.37 7.27 35.69
CA VAL A 133 20.50 8.61 36.28
C VAL A 133 19.51 8.72 37.44
N SER A 134 20.01 8.99 38.65
CA SER A 134 19.18 9.22 39.83
C SER A 134 19.42 10.63 40.35
N ILE A 135 18.34 11.37 40.61
CA ILE A 135 18.45 12.77 41.04
C ILE A 135 18.66 12.80 42.54
N VAL A 136 19.82 13.32 42.97
CA VAL A 136 20.19 13.39 44.38
C VAL A 136 19.65 14.69 44.99
N ASN A 137 19.93 15.83 44.35
CA ASN A 137 19.57 17.16 44.85
C ASN A 137 19.27 18.14 43.70
N ALA A 138 18.90 19.39 44.04
CA ALA A 138 18.64 20.45 43.07
C ALA A 138 19.83 20.78 42.13
N ASN A 139 21.06 20.38 42.44
CA ASN A 139 22.23 20.66 41.60
C ASN A 139 23.05 19.42 41.21
N GLU A 140 22.70 18.24 41.72
CA GLU A 140 23.53 17.03 41.61
C GLU A 140 22.70 15.80 41.24
N PHE A 141 23.28 14.96 40.38
CA PHE A 141 22.73 13.67 39.99
C PHE A 141 23.80 12.59 40.07
N ARG A 142 23.35 11.36 40.32
CA ARG A 142 24.21 10.18 40.38
C ARG A 142 24.00 9.35 39.13
N LEU A 143 25.09 9.07 38.43
CA LEU A 143 25.10 8.26 37.21
C LEU A 143 25.71 6.89 37.52
N SER A 144 25.02 5.83 37.09
CA SER A 144 25.49 4.44 37.19
C SER A 144 25.28 3.74 35.86
N THR A 145 26.25 2.94 35.40
CA THR A 145 26.13 2.13 34.19
C THR A 145 26.84 0.80 34.39
N LEU A 146 26.40 -0.23 33.67
CA LEU A 146 26.99 -1.57 33.74
C LEU A 146 28.46 -1.50 33.26
N GLY A 147 29.40 -1.81 34.16
CA GLY A 147 30.84 -1.69 33.92
C GLY A 147 31.51 -0.41 34.48
N PHE A 148 30.76 0.45 35.19
CA PHE A 148 31.28 1.64 35.85
C PHE A 148 30.93 1.58 37.35
N GLU A 149 31.82 0.93 38.12
CA GLU A 149 31.81 0.97 39.58
C GLU A 149 32.99 1.81 40.06
N PRO A 150 32.81 2.78 40.98
CA PRO A 150 31.57 3.11 41.72
C PRO A 150 30.76 4.26 41.09
N SER A 151 29.48 4.37 41.46
CA SER A 151 28.59 5.46 41.00
C SER A 151 29.16 6.83 41.36
N LYS A 152 29.39 7.69 40.37
CA LYS A 152 29.89 9.06 40.59
C LYS A 152 28.75 10.07 40.56
N THR A 153 28.80 11.04 41.47
CA THR A 153 27.89 12.19 41.50
C THR A 153 28.48 13.30 40.61
N TYR A 154 27.65 13.87 39.74
CA TYR A 154 28.01 14.94 38.82
C TYR A 154 27.06 16.12 38.98
N ARG A 155 27.53 17.31 38.60
CA ARG A 155 26.69 18.51 38.54
C ARG A 155 26.01 18.64 37.18
N PHE A 156 24.82 19.23 37.16
CA PHE A 156 24.14 19.54 35.90
C PHE A 156 24.99 20.52 35.06
N GLY A 157 25.06 20.30 33.75
CA GLY A 157 25.89 21.07 32.81
C GLY A 157 27.36 20.66 32.73
N GLU A 158 27.84 19.75 33.59
CA GLU A 158 29.21 19.24 33.52
C GLU A 158 29.38 18.22 32.38
N ARG A 159 30.56 18.21 31.75
CA ARG A 159 30.91 17.22 30.72
C ARG A 159 31.34 15.92 31.37
N ILE A 160 30.60 14.84 31.12
CA ILE A 160 30.83 13.52 31.68
C ILE A 160 31.42 12.61 30.61
N LYS A 161 32.59 12.05 30.89
CA LYS A 161 33.26 11.06 30.04
C LYS A 161 33.11 9.67 30.67
N GLY A 162 32.40 8.79 29.98
CA GLY A 162 32.21 7.39 30.37
C GLY A 162 32.74 6.41 29.30
N PRO A 163 32.57 5.10 29.50
CA PRO A 163 33.04 4.07 28.58
C PRO A 163 32.27 4.14 27.26
N GLY A 164 32.86 4.83 26.28
CA GLY A 164 32.28 4.99 24.95
C GLY A 164 31.25 6.13 24.83
N PHE A 165 31.16 7.06 25.78
CA PHE A 165 30.31 8.25 25.63
C PHE A 165 30.90 9.51 26.29
N VAL A 166 30.57 10.66 25.71
CA VAL A 166 30.78 12.00 26.27
C VAL A 166 29.45 12.73 26.19
N ILE A 167 28.89 13.08 27.35
CA ILE A 167 27.57 13.72 27.46
C ILE A 167 27.59 14.91 28.42
N SER A 168 26.63 15.82 28.28
CA SER A 168 26.24 16.75 29.34
C SER A 168 24.76 16.57 29.64
N VAL A 169 24.39 16.68 30.91
CA VAL A 169 22.99 16.57 31.36
C VAL A 169 22.55 17.92 31.90
N ASP A 170 21.59 18.52 31.23
CA ASP A 170 20.98 19.79 31.60
C ASP A 170 19.58 19.58 32.16
N LYS A 171 19.11 20.55 32.96
CA LYS A 171 17.73 20.56 33.46
C LYS A 171 16.79 21.20 32.45
N THR A 172 15.62 20.60 32.26
CA THR A 172 14.50 21.22 31.55
C THR A 172 13.66 22.06 32.52
N ARG A 173 12.65 22.79 32.01
CA ARG A 173 11.79 23.69 32.82
C ARG A 173 10.95 22.96 33.88
N LEU A 174 10.82 21.63 33.80
CA LEU A 174 10.12 20.82 34.80
C LEU A 174 10.99 20.59 36.03
N LYS A 175 10.44 20.83 37.23
CA LYS A 175 11.10 20.51 38.49
C LYS A 175 11.21 18.99 38.62
N ALA A 176 12.42 18.48 38.45
CA ALA A 176 12.72 17.08 38.69
C ALA A 176 12.72 16.79 40.20
N THR A 177 11.96 15.78 40.64
CA THR A 177 11.79 15.46 42.06
C THR A 177 12.99 14.66 42.57
N ALA A 178 13.48 14.96 43.79
CA ALA A 178 14.57 14.20 44.40
C ALA A 178 14.17 12.73 44.58
N GLY A 179 15.00 11.79 44.15
CA GLY A 179 14.76 10.35 44.24
C GLY A 179 14.19 9.67 42.98
N GLU A 180 13.80 10.43 41.95
CA GLU A 180 13.38 9.85 40.67
C GLU A 180 14.57 9.19 39.94
N LYS A 181 14.34 7.98 39.41
CA LYS A 181 15.30 7.20 38.62
C LYS A 181 14.92 7.25 37.14
N PHE A 182 15.89 7.60 36.31
CA PHE A 182 15.78 7.68 34.87
C PHE A 182 16.73 6.67 34.25
N GLU A 183 16.26 5.95 33.24
CA GLU A 183 17.09 5.10 32.41
C GLU A 183 17.26 5.75 31.03
N VAL A 184 18.51 5.99 30.64
CA VAL A 184 18.86 6.63 29.38
C VAL A 184 19.56 5.61 28.51
N SER A 185 19.00 5.31 27.35
CA SER A 185 19.67 4.49 26.34
C SER A 185 20.09 5.32 25.15
N PHE A 186 21.28 5.04 24.63
CA PHE A 186 21.76 5.62 23.39
C PHE A 186 21.34 4.76 22.22
N ILE A 187 21.02 5.41 21.11
CA ILE A 187 20.62 4.74 19.87
C ILE A 187 21.51 5.21 18.74
N ASN A 188 21.94 4.26 17.91
CA ASN A 188 22.60 4.57 16.66
C ASN A 188 21.63 5.33 15.74
N THR A 189 21.91 6.62 15.53
CA THR A 189 21.07 7.51 14.72
C THR A 189 20.97 7.07 13.25
N TYR A 190 21.99 6.39 12.71
CA TYR A 190 21.98 5.88 11.34
C TYR A 190 21.02 4.69 11.19
N GLU A 191 21.10 3.70 12.08
CA GLU A 191 20.16 2.56 12.10
C GLU A 191 18.73 3.02 12.39
N LEU A 192 18.57 3.99 13.28
CA LEU A 192 17.27 4.61 13.51
C LEU A 192 16.75 5.29 12.25
N ALA A 193 17.56 6.10 11.56
CA ALA A 193 17.18 6.74 10.30
C ALA A 193 16.78 5.73 9.21
N LYS A 194 17.50 4.60 9.11
CA LYS A 194 17.16 3.50 8.21
C LYS A 194 15.81 2.87 8.55
N SER A 195 15.50 2.71 9.84
CA SER A 195 14.18 2.22 10.27
C SER A 195 13.04 3.18 9.89
N TYR A 196 13.28 4.51 9.97
CA TYR A 196 12.34 5.52 9.51
C TYR A 196 12.13 5.46 8.00
N HIS A 197 13.22 5.40 7.23
CA HIS A 197 13.16 5.23 5.77
C HIS A 197 12.36 4.00 5.35
N ASN A 198 12.56 2.85 6.01
CA ASN A 198 11.92 1.60 5.59
C ASN A 198 10.45 1.48 6.01
N THR A 199 10.09 1.89 7.22
CA THR A 199 8.82 1.46 7.85
C THR A 199 8.07 2.50 8.66
N ARG A 200 8.70 3.59 9.11
CA ARG A 200 8.07 4.52 10.07
C ARG A 200 7.67 5.86 9.46
N LEU A 201 8.31 6.27 8.37
CA LEU A 201 7.99 7.48 7.63
C LEU A 201 7.33 7.08 6.32
N ASP A 202 6.11 7.56 6.12
CA ASP A 202 5.36 7.38 4.90
C ASP A 202 5.16 8.74 4.21
N ILE A 203 5.45 8.80 2.92
CA ILE A 203 5.39 10.03 2.13
C ILE A 203 4.65 9.70 0.85
N THR A 204 3.43 10.22 0.74
CA THR A 204 2.55 9.94 -0.39
C THR A 204 1.90 11.22 -0.90
N PRO A 205 1.71 11.38 -2.22
CA PRO A 205 0.84 12.42 -2.74
C PRO A 205 -0.58 12.27 -2.18
N VAL A 206 -1.23 13.38 -1.82
CA VAL A 206 -2.62 13.38 -1.30
C VAL A 206 -3.58 12.78 -2.33
N VAL A 207 -3.33 13.07 -3.62
CA VAL A 207 -4.04 12.49 -4.76
C VAL A 207 -2.99 12.18 -5.83
N LYS A 208 -3.27 11.22 -6.71
CA LYS A 208 -2.40 10.90 -7.85
C LYS A 208 -2.11 12.18 -8.66
N ASP A 209 -0.83 12.40 -8.96
CA ASP A 209 -0.32 13.57 -9.70
C ASP A 209 -0.53 14.94 -9.02
N ALA A 210 -0.87 14.99 -7.72
CA ALA A 210 -0.98 16.24 -6.97
C ALA A 210 0.37 16.74 -6.46
N ASN A 211 0.61 18.05 -6.57
CA ASN A 211 1.79 18.78 -6.04
C ASN A 211 1.82 18.87 -4.50
N VAL A 212 1.01 18.08 -3.81
CA VAL A 212 0.82 18.12 -2.36
C VAL A 212 1.15 16.74 -1.79
N LEU A 213 2.15 16.72 -0.92
CA LEU A 213 2.65 15.54 -0.23
C LEU A 213 2.08 15.50 1.19
N GLN A 214 1.54 14.35 1.56
CA GLN A 214 1.26 14.02 2.95
C GLN A 214 2.45 13.22 3.50
N ILE A 215 3.08 13.77 4.53
CA ILE A 215 4.17 13.12 5.25
C ILE A 215 3.59 12.65 6.57
N SER A 216 3.65 11.35 6.84
CA SER A 216 3.07 10.76 8.05
C SER A 216 4.01 9.79 8.76
N LEU A 217 3.81 9.65 10.07
CA LEU A 217 4.53 8.71 10.92
C LEU A 217 3.66 8.20 12.07
N GLN A 218 4.07 7.08 12.67
CA GLN A 218 3.48 6.55 13.90
C GLN A 218 4.51 6.59 15.03
N ASP A 219 4.16 7.25 16.14
CA ASP A 219 5.04 7.40 17.30
C ASP A 219 4.26 7.22 18.62
N ASN A 220 4.90 6.64 19.64
CA ASN A 220 4.32 6.53 20.99
C ASN A 220 4.29 7.87 21.73
N ILE A 221 5.06 8.87 21.26
CA ILE A 221 5.06 10.23 21.80
C ILE A 221 4.67 11.21 20.68
N PRO A 222 3.44 11.77 20.69
CA PRO A 222 2.98 12.70 19.65
C PRO A 222 3.90 13.91 19.46
N GLU A 223 4.40 14.49 20.55
CA GLU A 223 5.31 15.64 20.53
C GLU A 223 6.61 15.34 19.76
N ARG A 224 7.15 14.13 19.94
CA ARG A 224 8.35 13.68 19.20
C ARG A 224 8.04 13.54 17.72
N GLY A 225 6.91 12.92 17.40
CA GLY A 225 6.48 12.77 16.01
C GLY A 225 6.32 14.11 15.30
N MET A 226 5.65 15.07 15.92
CA MET A 226 5.46 16.41 15.37
C MET A 226 6.80 17.14 15.21
N ALA A 227 7.69 17.03 16.20
CA ALA A 227 9.02 17.63 16.12
C ALA A 227 9.83 17.06 14.95
N ILE A 228 9.79 15.73 14.73
CA ILE A 228 10.46 15.07 13.60
C ILE A 228 9.93 15.60 12.27
N LEU A 229 8.61 15.62 12.08
CA LEU A 229 8.01 16.08 10.82
C LEU A 229 8.29 17.56 10.54
N ASN A 230 8.10 18.43 11.53
CA ASN A 230 8.38 19.86 11.37
C ASN A 230 9.87 20.12 11.09
N GLN A 231 10.76 19.40 11.78
CA GLN A 231 12.20 19.54 11.55
C GLN A 231 12.63 18.94 10.21
N LEU A 232 11.98 17.87 9.73
CA LEU A 232 12.22 17.30 8.41
C LEU A 232 11.91 18.32 7.31
N VAL A 233 10.74 18.94 7.38
CA VAL A 233 10.34 19.99 6.43
C VAL A 233 11.30 21.18 6.49
N LYS A 234 11.71 21.59 7.70
CA LYS A 234 12.68 22.68 7.88
C LYS A 234 14.05 22.34 7.28
N GLU A 235 14.57 21.14 7.53
CA GLU A 235 15.87 20.69 6.99
C GLU A 235 15.82 20.57 5.47
N TYR A 236 14.72 20.05 4.93
CA TYR A 236 14.48 19.98 3.49
C TYR A 236 14.48 21.37 2.85
N ASN A 237 13.68 22.32 3.37
CA ASN A 237 13.64 23.69 2.86
C ASN A 237 15.00 24.39 2.95
N MET A 238 15.75 24.16 4.04
CA MET A 238 17.10 24.70 4.18
C MET A 238 18.05 24.11 3.14
N GLN A 239 18.00 22.81 2.90
CA GLN A 239 18.84 22.14 1.90
C GLN A 239 18.47 22.56 0.48
N ASP A 240 17.19 22.78 0.18
CA ASP A 240 16.69 23.30 -1.09
C ASP A 240 17.25 24.69 -1.37
N VAL A 241 17.13 25.63 -0.43
CA VAL A 241 17.69 26.99 -0.55
C VAL A 241 19.21 26.95 -0.72
N LEU A 242 19.91 26.11 0.04
CA LEU A 242 21.37 25.96 -0.09
C LEU A 242 21.76 25.45 -1.48
N HIS A 243 21.07 24.43 -1.99
CA HIS A 243 21.34 23.88 -3.31
C HIS A 243 21.06 24.91 -4.41
N LYS A 244 19.92 25.60 -4.34
CA LYS A 244 19.55 26.69 -5.25
C LYS A 244 20.57 27.81 -5.25
N ASN A 245 21.08 28.21 -4.08
CA ASN A 245 22.10 29.23 -3.95
C ASN A 245 23.42 28.78 -4.59
N GLN A 246 23.82 27.52 -4.40
CA GLN A 246 25.01 26.95 -5.06
C GLN A 246 24.87 26.94 -6.58
N MET A 247 23.70 26.53 -7.10
CA MET A 247 23.43 26.54 -8.54
C MET A 247 23.43 27.96 -9.10
N ALA A 248 22.77 28.90 -8.43
CA ALA A 248 22.73 30.31 -8.85
C ALA A 248 24.14 30.93 -8.87
N LEU A 249 24.98 30.67 -7.86
CA LEU A 249 26.37 31.12 -7.84
C LEU A 249 27.20 30.53 -8.99
N ALA A 250 27.04 29.22 -9.26
CA ALA A 250 27.72 28.57 -10.37
C ALA A 250 27.27 29.15 -11.74
N THR A 251 25.97 29.44 -11.89
CA THR A 251 25.42 30.08 -13.09
C THR A 251 25.94 31.51 -13.26
N ILE A 252 26.01 32.30 -12.18
CA ILE A 252 26.58 33.66 -12.23
C ILE A 252 28.06 33.61 -12.61
N ASP A 253 28.85 32.72 -12.00
CA ASP A 253 30.29 32.56 -12.31
C ASP A 253 30.51 32.17 -13.77
N PHE A 254 29.70 31.26 -14.30
CA PHE A 254 29.70 30.88 -15.70
C PHE A 254 29.37 32.07 -16.62
N ILE A 255 28.31 32.83 -16.30
CA ILE A 255 27.88 33.99 -17.08
C ILE A 255 28.95 35.09 -17.03
N ASP A 256 29.52 35.41 -15.86
CA ASP A 256 30.57 36.40 -15.67
C ASP A 256 31.83 36.06 -16.49
N THR A 257 32.25 34.79 -16.46
CA THR A 257 33.34 34.29 -17.31
C THR A 257 33.02 34.51 -18.79
N ARG A 258 31.80 34.16 -19.23
CA ARG A 258 31.39 34.31 -20.63
C ARG A 258 31.30 35.78 -21.06
N LEU A 259 30.81 36.66 -20.19
CA LEU A 259 30.72 38.10 -20.43
C LEU A 259 32.09 38.75 -20.55
N SER A 260 33.08 38.32 -19.77
CA SER A 260 34.46 38.81 -19.89
C SER A 260 35.05 38.53 -21.28
N TYR A 261 34.89 37.28 -21.77
CA TYR A 261 35.27 36.92 -23.13
C TYR A 261 34.49 37.73 -24.18
N LEU A 262 33.18 37.86 -24.01
CA LEU A 262 32.32 38.56 -24.95
C LEU A 262 32.61 40.08 -24.99
N THR A 263 33.00 40.68 -23.87
CA THR A 263 33.42 42.09 -23.80
C THR A 263 34.69 42.33 -24.62
N THR A 264 35.69 41.47 -24.46
CA THR A 264 36.94 41.54 -25.24
C THR A 264 36.68 41.33 -26.73
N ASP A 265 35.84 40.35 -27.05
CA ASP A 265 35.49 40.01 -28.42
C ASP A 265 34.65 41.11 -29.09
N LEU A 266 33.65 41.67 -28.40
CA LEU A 266 32.84 42.80 -28.89
C LEU A 266 33.72 44.02 -29.16
N GLY A 267 34.63 44.36 -28.24
CA GLY A 267 35.59 45.43 -28.45
C GLY A 267 36.48 45.20 -29.68
N SER A 268 36.87 43.94 -29.95
CA SER A 268 37.62 43.60 -31.16
C SER A 268 36.79 43.77 -32.44
N VAL A 269 35.50 43.44 -32.42
CA VAL A 269 34.58 43.62 -33.56
C VAL A 269 34.30 45.11 -33.79
N GLU A 270 34.08 45.89 -32.73
CA GLU A 270 33.92 47.34 -32.82
C GLU A 270 35.17 48.01 -33.42
N LEU A 271 36.35 47.59 -32.96
CA LEU A 271 37.62 48.03 -33.56
C LEU A 271 37.74 47.60 -35.03
N ASN A 272 37.26 46.42 -35.41
CA ASN A 272 37.26 45.96 -36.80
C ASN A 272 36.32 46.80 -37.67
N VAL A 273 35.12 47.15 -37.20
CA VAL A 273 34.19 48.07 -37.89
C VAL A 273 34.84 49.44 -38.03
N GLN A 274 35.44 49.97 -36.97
CA GLN A 274 36.14 51.25 -36.99
C GLN A 274 37.31 51.25 -37.98
N LYS A 275 38.20 50.25 -37.92
CA LYS A 275 39.33 50.10 -38.84
C LYS A 275 38.87 49.97 -40.27
N TYR A 276 37.79 49.22 -40.53
CA TYR A 276 37.24 49.07 -41.87
C TYR A 276 36.72 50.40 -42.43
N LYS A 277 36.01 51.19 -41.61
CA LYS A 277 35.57 52.55 -41.99
C LYS A 277 36.74 53.50 -42.23
N GLN A 278 37.78 53.45 -41.38
CA GLN A 278 38.98 54.28 -41.50
C GLN A 278 39.82 53.94 -42.73
N GLN A 279 40.09 52.65 -42.98
CA GLN A 279 40.89 52.17 -44.11
C GLN A 279 40.24 52.51 -45.45
N ASN A 280 38.92 52.39 -45.54
CA ASN A 280 38.16 52.70 -46.75
C ASN A 280 37.71 54.17 -46.83
N ARG A 281 37.99 54.99 -45.80
CA ARG A 281 37.59 56.40 -45.68
C ARG A 281 36.10 56.63 -45.87
N VAL A 282 35.28 55.74 -45.34
CA VAL A 282 33.82 55.81 -45.47
C VAL A 282 33.18 56.08 -44.12
N THR A 283 32.42 57.17 -44.03
CA THR A 283 31.60 57.48 -42.84
C THR A 283 30.18 56.96 -43.00
N ASN A 284 29.60 57.15 -44.19
CA ASN A 284 28.28 56.65 -44.55
C ASN A 284 28.32 56.20 -46.01
N ILE A 285 28.29 54.87 -46.23
CA ILE A 285 28.39 54.26 -47.57
C ILE A 285 27.30 54.79 -48.50
N GLN A 286 26.08 54.96 -48.00
CA GLN A 286 24.95 55.41 -48.79
C GLN A 286 25.13 56.86 -49.27
N SER A 287 25.45 57.76 -48.34
CA SER A 287 25.67 59.18 -48.67
C SER A 287 26.88 59.38 -49.57
N ASP A 288 27.95 58.62 -49.35
CA ASP A 288 29.16 58.68 -50.20
C ASP A 288 28.87 58.14 -51.61
N ALA A 289 28.07 57.08 -51.75
CA ALA A 289 27.67 56.53 -53.04
C ALA A 289 26.81 57.52 -53.85
N GLU A 290 25.83 58.15 -53.21
CA GLU A 290 24.98 59.18 -53.83
C GLU A 290 25.80 60.39 -54.27
N SER A 291 26.72 60.87 -53.43
CA SER A 291 27.61 61.99 -53.76
C SER A 291 28.57 61.66 -54.91
N ASN A 292 29.16 60.46 -54.90
CA ASN A 292 30.06 60.02 -55.95
C ASN A 292 29.32 59.83 -57.29
N LEU A 293 28.09 59.29 -57.26
CA LEU A 293 27.23 59.16 -58.44
C LEU A 293 26.91 60.53 -59.05
N SER A 294 26.48 61.47 -58.23
CA SER A 294 26.17 62.85 -58.69
C SER A 294 27.39 63.52 -59.34
N ARG A 295 28.58 63.39 -58.74
CA ARG A 295 29.83 63.92 -59.33
C ARG A 295 30.21 63.21 -60.63
N ALA A 296 30.07 61.89 -60.70
CA ALA A 296 30.33 61.13 -61.92
C ALA A 296 29.39 61.56 -63.07
N GLU A 297 28.11 61.78 -62.76
CA GLU A 297 27.13 62.28 -63.71
C GLU A 297 27.45 63.70 -64.20
N GLU A 298 27.86 64.60 -63.30
CA GLU A 298 28.29 65.96 -63.63
C GLU A 298 29.50 65.95 -64.57
N TYR A 299 30.58 65.22 -64.20
CA TYR A 299 31.77 65.10 -65.06
C TYR A 299 31.46 64.45 -66.40
N LYS A 300 30.55 63.47 -66.45
CA LYS A 300 30.11 62.84 -67.69
C LYS A 300 29.37 63.83 -68.59
N GLN A 301 28.47 64.65 -68.03
CA GLN A 301 27.78 65.69 -68.79
C GLN A 301 28.75 66.72 -69.35
N ASP A 302 29.72 67.18 -68.56
CA ASP A 302 30.73 68.13 -69.01
C ASP A 302 31.68 67.53 -70.06
N LEU A 303 32.04 66.25 -69.91
CA LEU A 303 32.80 65.51 -70.92
C LEU A 303 32.06 65.49 -72.27
N GLU A 304 30.75 65.23 -72.26
CA GLU A 304 29.92 65.26 -73.47
C GLU A 304 29.85 66.66 -74.08
N LYS A 305 29.72 67.72 -73.28
CA LYS A 305 29.78 69.11 -73.77
C LYS A 305 31.13 69.40 -74.46
N VAL A 306 32.25 69.02 -73.85
CA VAL A 306 33.59 69.22 -74.43
C VAL A 306 33.78 68.38 -75.70
N LYS A 307 33.28 67.14 -75.75
CA LYS A 307 33.29 66.31 -76.97
C LYS A 307 32.53 66.98 -78.12
N VAL A 308 31.36 67.57 -77.84
CA VAL A 308 30.59 68.34 -78.83
C VAL A 308 31.40 69.53 -79.33
N GLN A 309 32.02 70.31 -78.44
CA GLN A 309 32.87 71.45 -78.83
C GLN A 309 34.07 71.03 -79.69
N LEU A 310 34.76 69.95 -79.34
CA LEU A 310 35.85 69.39 -80.15
C LEU A 310 35.37 68.93 -81.53
N ASN A 311 34.22 68.28 -81.62
CA ASN A 311 33.62 67.87 -82.90
C ASN A 311 33.24 69.08 -83.77
N ILE A 312 32.72 70.15 -83.17
CA ILE A 312 32.44 71.41 -83.87
C ILE A 312 33.74 72.03 -84.39
N LEU A 313 34.77 72.16 -83.55
CA LEU A 313 36.08 72.69 -83.97
C LEU A 313 36.70 71.85 -85.09
N ASN A 314 36.58 70.52 -85.04
CA ASN A 314 37.02 69.64 -86.12
C ASN A 314 36.26 69.88 -87.42
N THR A 315 34.96 70.17 -87.33
CA THR A 315 34.14 70.53 -88.50
C THR A 315 34.57 71.87 -89.09
N ILE A 316 34.84 72.88 -88.25
CA ILE A 316 35.31 74.21 -88.68
C ILE A 316 36.71 74.10 -89.33
N ASP A 317 37.66 73.44 -88.67
CA ASP A 317 39.02 73.22 -89.18
C ASP A 317 39.00 72.46 -90.51
N LYS A 318 38.13 71.45 -90.65
CA LYS A 318 37.93 70.71 -91.91
C LYS A 318 37.36 71.60 -93.02
N SER A 319 36.42 72.48 -92.71
CA SER A 319 35.85 73.44 -93.67
C SER A 319 36.88 74.47 -94.14
N LEU A 320 37.74 74.96 -93.24
CA LEU A 320 38.81 75.91 -93.56
C LEU A 320 39.93 75.30 -94.41
N ARG A 321 40.17 73.99 -94.31
CA ARG A 321 41.21 73.27 -95.05
C ARG A 321 40.78 72.76 -96.43
N LYS A 322 39.49 72.79 -96.76
CA LYS A 322 38.96 72.22 -98.02
C LYS A 322 39.16 73.19 -99.20
N SER A 323 40.36 73.14 -99.79
CA SER A 323 40.79 73.72 -101.08
C SER A 323 41.00 75.25 -101.11
N ALA A 324 42.20 75.68 -101.52
CA ALA A 324 42.62 77.09 -101.63
C ALA A 324 41.87 77.90 -102.71
N SER A 325 41.08 77.24 -103.55
CA SER A 325 40.37 77.87 -104.68
C SER A 325 38.92 78.23 -104.36
N PHE A 326 38.37 77.76 -103.24
CA PHE A 326 37.01 78.07 -102.82
C PHE A 326 37.06 78.48 -101.34
N LEU A 327 36.64 79.70 -101.04
CA LEU A 327 36.60 80.22 -99.68
C LEU A 327 35.16 80.04 -99.15
N PRO A 328 34.86 78.97 -98.39
CA PRO A 328 33.52 78.73 -97.89
C PRO A 328 33.19 79.66 -96.72
N ILE A 329 31.92 80.05 -96.62
CA ILE A 329 31.37 80.71 -95.43
C ILE A 329 31.48 79.74 -94.26
N VAL A 330 32.02 80.22 -93.14
CA VAL A 330 32.08 79.43 -91.90
C VAL A 330 30.82 79.74 -91.08
N PRO A 331 29.93 78.77 -90.83
CA PRO A 331 28.74 79.00 -90.03
C PRO A 331 29.13 79.34 -88.58
N GLY A 332 28.48 80.36 -88.02
CA GLY A 332 28.62 80.69 -86.60
C GLY A 332 27.97 79.59 -85.74
N THR A 333 28.78 78.79 -85.06
CA THR A 333 28.28 77.70 -84.23
C THR A 333 28.06 78.21 -82.81
N GLY A 334 26.80 78.42 -82.42
CA GLY A 334 26.41 79.02 -81.12
C GLY A 334 26.83 78.26 -79.86
N SER A 335 27.39 77.05 -79.98
CA SER A 335 27.87 76.24 -78.85
C SER A 335 29.34 76.51 -78.47
N LEU A 336 30.06 77.32 -79.26
CA LEU A 336 31.43 77.74 -78.93
C LEU A 336 31.39 79.05 -78.12
N GLN A 337 32.00 79.05 -76.95
CA GLN A 337 32.04 80.21 -76.04
C GLN A 337 33.30 81.08 -76.22
N ASP A 338 34.18 80.72 -77.17
CA ASP A 338 35.39 81.50 -77.42
C ASP A 338 35.07 82.75 -78.24
N GLY A 339 35.00 83.89 -77.56
CA GLY A 339 34.71 85.19 -78.17
C GLY A 339 35.78 85.65 -79.16
N THR A 340 37.03 85.20 -79.01
CA THR A 340 38.12 85.55 -79.95
C THR A 340 37.92 84.83 -81.27
N LEU A 341 37.64 83.52 -81.24
CA LEU A 341 37.38 82.71 -82.42
C LEU A 341 36.13 83.20 -83.17
N LEU A 342 35.03 83.48 -82.45
CA LEU A 342 33.80 84.02 -83.05
C LEU A 342 34.04 85.37 -83.72
N SER A 343 34.84 86.26 -83.10
CA SER A 343 35.18 87.56 -83.70
C SER A 343 36.04 87.42 -84.95
N LEU A 344 36.99 86.48 -84.95
CA LEU A 344 37.84 86.19 -86.10
C LEU A 344 37.03 85.59 -87.25
N ILE A 345 36.11 84.66 -86.96
CA ILE A 345 35.19 84.09 -87.95
C ILE A 345 34.27 85.16 -88.53
N ALA A 346 33.71 86.04 -87.70
CA ALA A 346 32.84 87.13 -88.17
C ALA A 346 33.60 88.10 -89.09
N LYS A 347 34.81 88.53 -88.70
CA LYS A 347 35.68 89.37 -89.54
C LYS A 347 36.10 88.67 -90.83
N TYR A 348 36.34 87.36 -90.77
CA TYR A 348 36.66 86.56 -91.95
C TYR A 348 35.45 86.49 -92.91
N ASN A 349 34.25 86.23 -92.40
CA ASN A 349 33.03 86.18 -93.22
C ASN A 349 32.70 87.55 -93.85
N THR A 350 32.83 88.67 -93.12
CA THR A 350 32.62 90.00 -93.70
C THR A 350 33.67 90.35 -94.76
N THR A 351 34.94 90.01 -94.53
CA THR A 351 36.01 90.19 -95.53
C THR A 351 35.82 89.28 -96.74
N LEU A 352 35.24 88.09 -96.53
CA LEU A 352 34.89 87.16 -97.61
C LEU A 352 33.73 87.71 -98.46
N GLU A 353 32.72 88.31 -97.83
CA GLU A 353 31.63 89.00 -98.53
C GLU A 353 32.17 90.17 -99.37
N GLU A 354 33.07 90.99 -98.80
CA GLU A 354 33.76 92.08 -99.52
C GLU A 354 34.54 91.54 -100.73
N TYR A 355 35.30 90.45 -100.56
CA TYR A 355 36.02 89.79 -101.65
C TYR A 355 35.08 89.27 -102.75
N GLN A 356 33.93 88.68 -102.39
CA GLN A 356 32.92 88.21 -103.35
C GLN A 356 32.28 89.38 -104.13
N GLN A 357 31.99 90.50 -103.46
CA GLN A 357 31.49 91.71 -104.11
C GLN A 357 32.52 92.28 -105.09
N LEU A 358 33.80 92.34 -104.71
CA LEU A 358 34.88 92.81 -105.57
C LEU A 358 35.07 91.92 -106.82
N LEU A 359 34.87 90.60 -106.70
CA LEU A 359 34.89 89.66 -107.81
C LEU A 359 33.70 89.79 -108.77
N SER A 360 32.56 90.32 -108.30
CA SER A 360 31.34 90.46 -109.11
C SER A 360 31.44 91.59 -110.15
N GLY A 361 32.45 92.47 -110.04
CA GLY A 361 32.69 93.58 -110.96
C GLY A 361 34.11 93.69 -111.54
N ASN A 362 35.09 92.91 -111.05
CA ASN A 362 36.50 93.03 -111.46
C ASN A 362 37.17 91.67 -111.79
N LEU A 363 38.16 91.68 -112.69
CA LEU A 363 38.97 90.50 -113.00
C LEU A 363 39.84 90.06 -111.80
N PRO A 364 40.09 88.74 -111.61
CA PRO A 364 40.79 88.18 -110.45
C PRO A 364 42.22 88.68 -110.18
N GLY A 365 42.83 89.38 -111.14
CA GLY A 365 44.21 89.90 -111.06
C GLY A 365 44.33 91.37 -110.63
N ASN A 366 43.23 92.04 -110.27
CA ASN A 366 43.28 93.42 -109.79
C ASN A 366 44.09 93.49 -108.47
N PRO A 367 45.08 94.41 -108.34
CA PRO A 367 45.88 94.57 -107.11
C PRO A 367 45.04 94.70 -105.83
N LEU A 368 43.85 95.29 -105.92
CA LEU A 368 42.91 95.39 -104.79
C LEU A 368 42.30 94.04 -104.41
N VAL A 369 42.02 93.17 -105.38
CA VAL A 369 41.47 91.81 -105.16
C VAL A 369 42.52 90.88 -104.57
N VAL A 370 43.78 90.98 -105.02
CA VAL A 370 44.91 90.20 -104.48
C VAL A 370 45.21 90.61 -103.04
N ALA A 371 45.22 91.91 -102.72
CA ALA A 371 45.45 92.39 -101.35
C ALA A 371 44.39 91.88 -100.36
N VAL A 372 43.12 91.81 -100.77
CA VAL A 372 42.04 91.24 -99.93
C VAL A 372 42.19 89.72 -99.80
N LYS A 373 42.58 89.02 -100.87
CA LYS A 373 42.86 87.58 -100.83
C LYS A 373 43.99 87.23 -99.85
N ASP A 374 45.09 87.98 -99.85
CA ASP A 374 46.21 87.75 -98.92
C ASP A 374 45.81 88.02 -97.46
N ARG A 375 44.98 89.05 -97.22
CA ARG A 375 44.37 89.29 -95.90
C ARG A 375 43.52 88.09 -95.44
N LEU A 376 42.72 87.50 -96.34
CA LEU A 376 41.92 86.31 -96.04
C LEU A 376 42.78 85.08 -95.70
N VAL A 377 43.93 84.90 -96.38
CA VAL A 377 44.89 83.82 -96.06
C VAL A 377 45.50 84.02 -94.68
N ILE A 378 45.96 85.23 -94.35
CA ILE A 378 46.52 85.55 -93.03
C ILE A 378 45.46 85.36 -91.93
N MET A 379 44.21 85.79 -92.17
CA MET A 379 43.10 85.57 -91.24
C MET A 379 42.80 84.07 -91.05
N ARG A 380 42.81 83.28 -92.12
CA ARG A 380 42.62 81.82 -92.04
C ARG A 380 43.70 81.16 -91.20
N ASP A 381 44.96 81.54 -91.36
CA ASP A 381 46.08 80.96 -90.61
C ASP A 381 46.00 81.37 -89.12
N ASN A 382 45.61 82.62 -88.82
CA ASN A 382 45.32 83.06 -87.46
C ASN A 382 44.16 82.30 -86.81
N ILE A 383 43.07 82.06 -87.56
CA ILE A 383 41.94 81.24 -87.11
C ILE A 383 42.41 79.80 -86.86
N SER A 384 43.22 79.22 -87.74
CA SER A 384 43.72 77.84 -87.57
C SER A 384 44.62 77.70 -86.34
N ASN A 385 45.53 78.66 -86.09
CA ASN A 385 46.38 78.69 -84.90
C ASN A 385 45.57 78.87 -83.60
N ASN A 386 44.52 79.69 -83.65
CA ASN A 386 43.59 79.85 -82.53
C ASN A 386 42.76 78.58 -82.28
N ILE A 387 42.24 77.94 -83.33
CA ILE A 387 41.56 76.62 -83.26
C ILE A 387 42.48 75.56 -82.66
N LEU A 388 43.76 75.49 -83.06
CA LEU A 388 44.73 74.56 -82.48
C LEU A 388 44.94 74.81 -80.99
N SER A 389 45.03 76.08 -80.57
CA SER A 389 45.17 76.45 -79.17
C SER A 389 43.94 76.05 -78.34
N ILE A 390 42.74 76.33 -78.84
CA ILE A 390 41.47 75.95 -78.20
C ILE A 390 41.34 74.43 -78.14
N ARG A 391 41.64 73.72 -79.24
CA ARG A 391 41.62 72.25 -79.30
C ARG A 391 42.55 71.64 -78.25
N ASN A 392 43.77 72.17 -78.10
CA ASN A 392 44.69 71.70 -77.07
C ASN A 392 44.14 71.92 -75.66
N ASN A 393 43.55 73.09 -75.38
CA ASN A 393 42.92 73.36 -74.09
C ASN A 393 41.72 72.43 -73.80
N LEU A 394 40.86 72.22 -74.80
CA LEU A 394 39.71 71.31 -74.69
C LEU A 394 40.14 69.85 -74.55
N ASN A 395 41.22 69.41 -75.20
CA ASN A 395 41.77 68.07 -75.00
C ASN A 395 42.33 67.88 -73.58
N ILE A 396 43.01 68.89 -73.02
CA ILE A 396 43.46 68.86 -71.61
C ILE A 396 42.25 68.76 -70.68
N THR A 397 41.23 69.58 -70.92
CA THR A 397 39.99 69.57 -70.16
C THR A 397 39.28 68.22 -70.27
N GLN A 398 39.18 67.66 -71.48
CA GLN A 398 38.62 66.34 -71.74
C GLN A 398 39.36 65.25 -70.96
N ASN A 399 40.69 65.26 -70.98
CA ASN A 399 41.50 64.27 -70.26
C ASN A 399 41.31 64.39 -68.75
N ASN A 400 41.27 65.61 -68.20
CA ASN A 400 41.01 65.84 -66.79
C ASN A 400 39.61 65.37 -66.37
N LEU A 401 38.58 65.72 -67.15
CA LEU A 401 37.21 65.28 -66.91
C LEU A 401 37.05 63.76 -67.03
N ALA A 402 37.71 63.14 -68.02
CA ALA A 402 37.71 61.68 -68.20
C ALA A 402 38.41 60.96 -67.05
N SER A 403 39.54 61.49 -66.58
CA SER A 403 40.26 60.98 -65.41
C SER A 403 39.39 61.05 -64.16
N ASN A 404 38.79 62.20 -63.88
CA ASN A 404 37.88 62.40 -62.75
C ASN A 404 36.66 61.47 -62.85
N TYR A 405 36.01 61.40 -64.02
CA TYR A 405 34.89 60.48 -64.25
C TYR A 405 35.27 59.02 -63.95
N THR A 406 36.42 58.56 -64.45
CA THR A 406 36.90 57.18 -64.24
C THR A 406 37.20 56.91 -62.77
N GLU A 407 37.76 57.88 -62.04
CA GLU A 407 38.00 57.77 -60.60
C GLU A 407 36.69 57.60 -59.81
N PHE A 408 35.69 58.46 -60.06
CA PHE A 408 34.40 58.37 -59.38
C PHE A 408 33.59 57.13 -59.80
N ASP A 409 33.62 56.74 -61.07
CA ASP A 409 33.00 55.51 -61.58
C ASP A 409 33.59 54.24 -60.93
N ALA A 410 34.91 54.20 -60.76
CA ALA A 410 35.59 53.11 -60.05
C ALA A 410 35.18 53.04 -58.57
N ARG A 411 35.00 54.19 -57.90
CA ARG A 411 34.51 54.24 -56.51
C ARG A 411 33.08 53.72 -56.39
N ILE A 412 32.19 54.12 -57.31
CA ILE A 412 30.80 53.65 -57.35
C ILE A 412 30.75 52.12 -57.52
N LYS A 413 31.57 51.56 -58.42
CA LYS A 413 31.67 50.11 -58.63
C LYS A 413 32.20 49.34 -57.42
N ALA A 414 33.03 49.98 -56.58
CA ALA A 414 33.55 49.38 -55.36
C ALA A 414 32.55 49.40 -54.18
N THR A 415 31.53 50.28 -54.22
CA THR A 415 30.55 50.46 -53.13
C THR A 415 29.86 49.17 -52.67
N PRO A 416 29.35 48.27 -53.53
CA PRO A 416 28.65 47.06 -53.06
C PRO A 416 29.54 46.11 -52.26
N ALA A 417 30.82 46.01 -52.61
CA ALA A 417 31.79 45.22 -51.87
C ALA A 417 32.07 45.85 -50.49
N LEU A 418 32.15 47.19 -50.45
CA LEU A 418 32.30 47.93 -49.19
C LEU A 418 31.09 47.71 -48.27
N GLU A 419 29.88 47.80 -48.82
CA GLU A 419 28.62 47.58 -48.09
C GLU A 419 28.51 46.16 -47.54
N THR A 420 28.75 45.15 -48.38
CA THR A 420 28.69 43.74 -47.96
C THR A 420 29.68 43.46 -46.83
N GLY A 421 30.92 43.97 -46.96
CA GLY A 421 31.95 43.80 -45.93
C GLY A 421 31.64 44.54 -44.63
N LEU A 422 30.93 45.66 -44.68
CA LEU A 422 30.45 46.37 -43.48
C LEU A 422 29.27 45.63 -42.85
N GLN A 423 28.26 45.23 -43.63
CA GLN A 423 27.08 44.51 -43.14
C GLN A 423 27.45 43.20 -42.43
N GLN A 424 28.43 42.45 -42.92
CA GLN A 424 28.89 41.22 -42.26
C GLN A 424 29.43 41.53 -40.84
N ARG A 425 30.24 42.58 -40.70
CA ARG A 425 30.79 43.02 -39.41
C ARG A 425 29.71 43.58 -38.48
N ASP A 426 28.77 44.34 -39.03
CA ASP A 426 27.62 44.86 -38.29
C ASP A 426 26.73 43.71 -37.78
N ARG A 427 26.50 42.67 -38.58
CA ARG A 427 25.77 41.46 -38.13
C ARG A 427 26.48 40.76 -36.98
N GLU A 428 27.80 40.57 -37.09
CA GLU A 428 28.59 39.99 -36.01
C GLU A 428 28.52 40.85 -34.74
N GLN A 429 28.60 42.17 -34.87
CA GLN A 429 28.47 43.10 -33.75
C GLN A 429 27.09 42.99 -33.09
N VAL A 430 26.00 43.03 -33.88
CA VAL A 430 24.62 42.95 -33.38
C VAL A 430 24.35 41.63 -32.68
N VAL A 431 24.78 40.50 -33.24
CA VAL A 431 24.61 39.17 -32.61
C VAL A 431 25.34 39.12 -31.27
N LYS A 432 26.60 39.58 -31.22
CA LYS A 432 27.39 39.60 -29.97
C LYS A 432 26.82 40.57 -28.94
N ALA A 433 26.36 41.75 -29.36
CA ALA A 433 25.72 42.73 -28.49
C ALA A 433 24.41 42.20 -27.90
N ASN A 434 23.57 41.55 -28.71
CA ASN A 434 22.33 40.93 -28.24
C ASN A 434 22.61 39.77 -27.26
N LEU A 435 23.62 38.95 -27.54
CA LEU A 435 24.06 37.90 -26.60
C LEU A 435 24.57 38.51 -25.29
N PHE A 436 25.31 39.62 -25.35
CA PHE A 436 25.81 40.33 -24.17
C PHE A 436 24.64 40.84 -23.32
N GLN A 437 23.67 41.51 -23.94
CA GLN A 437 22.46 42.00 -23.27
C GLN A 437 21.66 40.86 -22.65
N TYR A 438 21.48 39.75 -23.37
CA TYR A 438 20.79 38.57 -22.86
C TYR A 438 21.49 37.97 -21.64
N LEU A 439 22.82 37.78 -21.71
CA LEU A 439 23.59 37.26 -20.58
C LEU A 439 23.58 38.21 -19.39
N MET A 440 23.65 39.53 -19.62
CA MET A 440 23.48 40.54 -18.58
C MET A 440 22.11 40.45 -17.90
N GLN A 441 21.03 40.38 -18.68
CA GLN A 441 19.69 40.21 -18.14
C GLN A 441 19.59 38.90 -17.33
N LYS A 442 20.11 37.79 -17.86
CA LYS A 442 20.05 36.49 -17.20
C LYS A 442 20.86 36.45 -15.91
N ARG A 443 21.99 37.15 -15.88
CA ARG A 443 22.81 37.35 -14.68
C ARG A 443 22.02 38.07 -13.60
N GLU A 444 21.37 39.19 -13.93
CA GLU A 444 20.55 39.96 -12.97
C GLU A 444 19.35 39.16 -12.47
N GLU A 445 18.64 38.43 -13.35
CA GLU A 445 17.56 37.51 -12.95
C GLU A 445 18.07 36.45 -11.94
N THR A 446 19.23 35.85 -12.20
CA THR A 446 19.84 34.83 -11.33
C THR A 446 20.31 35.42 -10.00
N ALA A 447 20.87 36.62 -10.02
CA ALA A 447 21.28 37.36 -8.81
C ALA A 447 20.07 37.74 -7.94
N LEU A 448 18.97 38.17 -8.55
CA LEU A 448 17.70 38.42 -7.85
C LEU A 448 17.15 37.13 -7.24
N ALA A 449 17.17 36.02 -7.98
CA ALA A 449 16.74 34.72 -7.47
C ALA A 449 17.57 34.25 -6.26
N LEU A 450 18.89 34.45 -6.30
CA LEU A 450 19.81 34.18 -5.19
C LEU A 450 19.46 35.01 -3.94
N SER A 451 19.06 36.27 -4.12
CA SER A 451 18.71 37.16 -3.00
C SER A 451 17.41 36.77 -2.28
N SER A 452 16.47 36.13 -2.99
CA SER A 452 15.13 35.82 -2.51
C SER A 452 15.13 34.85 -1.31
N ASN A 453 16.06 33.89 -1.24
CA ASN A 453 16.18 32.87 -0.17
C ASN A 453 14.86 32.15 0.21
N ILE A 454 13.84 32.20 -0.65
CA ILE A 454 12.56 31.52 -0.45
C ILE A 454 12.70 30.07 -0.93
N ALA A 455 12.32 29.14 -0.06
CA ALA A 455 12.22 27.72 -0.38
C ALA A 455 11.02 27.47 -1.30
N ASP A 456 11.17 26.53 -2.25
CA ASP A 456 10.12 26.26 -3.22
C ASP A 456 8.93 25.49 -2.61
N ALA A 457 9.16 24.80 -1.49
CA ALA A 457 8.13 24.05 -0.80
C ALA A 457 7.45 24.86 0.31
N LYS A 458 6.12 24.88 0.27
CA LYS A 458 5.26 25.58 1.22
C LYS A 458 4.56 24.60 2.15
N VAL A 459 4.67 24.82 3.45
CA VAL A 459 3.91 24.06 4.45
C VAL A 459 2.44 24.46 4.33
N VAL A 460 1.59 23.50 4.01
CA VAL A 460 0.14 23.70 3.95
C VAL A 460 -0.43 23.56 5.36
N ASP A 461 -0.17 22.42 5.98
CA ASP A 461 -0.57 22.12 7.36
C ASP A 461 0.67 21.72 8.18
N PRO A 462 0.96 22.41 9.30
CA PRO A 462 2.04 22.03 10.19
C PRO A 462 1.77 20.65 10.81
N ALA A 463 2.81 20.01 11.34
CA ALA A 463 2.65 18.66 11.89
C ALA A 463 1.63 18.62 13.04
N GLY A 464 0.58 17.83 12.85
CA GLY A 464 -0.48 17.58 13.83
C GLY A 464 -0.58 16.09 14.15
N TYR A 465 -1.19 15.75 15.29
CA TYR A 465 -1.44 14.38 15.70
C TYR A 465 -2.93 14.13 15.86
N GLU A 466 -3.36 12.89 15.60
CA GLU A 466 -4.72 12.46 15.90
C GLU A 466 -4.87 12.19 17.39
N SER A 467 -5.90 12.74 18.03
CA SER A 467 -6.18 12.56 19.46
C SER A 467 -6.46 11.11 19.85
N ILE A 468 -6.80 10.26 18.88
CA ILE A 468 -7.10 8.83 19.07
C ILE A 468 -5.82 8.02 18.75
N ALA A 469 -5.42 7.14 19.66
CA ALA A 469 -4.28 6.26 19.43
C ALA A 469 -4.58 5.27 18.29
N ALA A 470 -3.71 5.23 17.28
CA ALA A 470 -3.77 4.32 16.14
C ALA A 470 -3.60 2.84 16.56
N LYS A 471 -2.78 2.58 17.59
CA LYS A 471 -2.60 1.24 18.19
C LYS A 471 -2.56 1.35 19.72
N PRO A 472 -3.08 0.35 20.44
CA PRO A 472 -3.89 -0.77 19.97
C PRO A 472 -5.33 -0.34 19.59
N LYS A 473 -5.92 -0.98 18.58
CA LYS A 473 -7.32 -0.73 18.15
C LYS A 473 -8.30 -1.29 19.20
N LYS A 474 -8.62 -0.50 20.23
CA LYS A 474 -9.40 -0.92 21.41
C LYS A 474 -10.71 -1.62 21.04
N GLN A 475 -11.47 -1.06 20.09
CA GLN A 475 -12.75 -1.62 19.62
C GLN A 475 -12.58 -3.02 19.02
N PHE A 476 -11.56 -3.21 18.18
CA PHE A 476 -11.28 -4.50 17.54
C PHE A 476 -10.86 -5.58 18.56
N ILE A 477 -10.04 -5.20 19.55
CA ILE A 477 -9.60 -6.13 20.60
C ILE A 477 -10.77 -6.58 21.47
N TYR A 478 -11.65 -5.65 21.89
CA TYR A 478 -12.85 -6.02 22.65
C TYR A 478 -13.80 -6.90 21.83
N LEU A 479 -13.95 -6.66 20.52
CA LEU A 479 -14.72 -7.53 19.63
C LEU A 479 -14.14 -8.95 19.59
N CYS A 480 -12.81 -9.08 19.45
CA CYS A 480 -12.15 -10.38 19.48
C CYS A 480 -12.34 -11.10 20.82
N ALA A 481 -12.20 -10.36 21.94
CA ALA A 481 -12.40 -10.92 23.28
C ALA A 481 -13.85 -11.38 23.51
N PHE A 482 -14.83 -10.62 23.01
CA PHE A 482 -16.23 -11.00 23.03
C PHE A 482 -16.47 -12.32 22.27
N ILE A 483 -15.97 -12.42 21.03
CA ILE A 483 -16.09 -13.63 20.21
C ILE A 483 -15.42 -14.83 20.89
N MET A 484 -14.19 -14.67 21.40
CA MET A 484 -13.50 -15.73 22.15
C MET A 484 -14.27 -16.17 23.39
N GLY A 485 -14.96 -15.23 24.05
CA GLY A 485 -15.82 -15.51 25.20
C GLY A 485 -16.97 -16.49 24.90
N PHE A 486 -17.42 -16.57 23.65
CA PHE A 486 -18.41 -17.58 23.20
C PHE A 486 -17.76 -18.86 22.66
N ILE A 487 -16.66 -18.73 21.89
CA ILE A 487 -16.02 -19.90 21.25
C ILE A 487 -15.45 -20.87 22.27
N ILE A 488 -14.76 -20.37 23.32
CA ILE A 488 -14.13 -21.20 24.35
C ILE A 488 -15.15 -22.11 25.06
N PRO A 489 -16.26 -21.60 25.64
CA PRO A 489 -17.24 -22.47 26.31
C PRO A 489 -17.95 -23.42 25.36
N ILE A 490 -18.26 -23.00 24.12
CA ILE A 490 -18.82 -23.93 23.11
C ILE A 490 -17.84 -25.09 22.88
N SER A 491 -16.57 -24.79 22.65
CA SER A 491 -15.54 -25.80 22.40
C SER A 491 -15.36 -26.75 23.58
N LEU A 492 -15.33 -26.24 24.82
CA LEU A 492 -15.20 -27.06 26.03
C LEU A 492 -16.41 -27.98 26.25
N ILE A 493 -17.63 -27.48 26.00
CA ILE A 493 -18.86 -28.26 26.14
C ILE A 493 -18.91 -29.34 25.06
N SER A 494 -18.66 -28.97 23.79
CA SER A 494 -18.64 -29.93 22.68
C SER A 494 -17.55 -30.98 22.85
N ALA A 495 -16.37 -30.62 23.35
CA ALA A 495 -15.31 -31.58 23.65
C ALA A 495 -15.74 -32.55 24.76
N LYS A 496 -16.34 -32.07 25.85
CA LYS A 496 -16.86 -32.93 26.92
C LYS A 496 -17.91 -33.92 26.40
N GLU A 497 -18.80 -33.48 25.52
CA GLU A 497 -19.81 -34.36 24.91
C GLU A 497 -19.20 -35.38 23.95
N PHE A 498 -18.19 -35.00 23.17
CA PHE A 498 -17.50 -35.91 22.27
C PHE A 498 -16.85 -37.09 23.01
N PHE A 499 -16.37 -36.87 24.24
CA PHE A 499 -15.77 -37.92 25.07
C PHE A 499 -16.79 -38.75 25.87
N ASP A 500 -18.09 -38.41 25.88
CA ASP A 500 -19.10 -39.17 26.62
C ASP A 500 -19.83 -40.18 25.72
N ASN A 501 -19.57 -41.47 25.94
CA ASN A 501 -20.01 -42.56 25.08
C ASN A 501 -21.25 -43.32 25.61
N ARG A 502 -22.10 -42.67 26.41
CA ARG A 502 -23.33 -43.25 27.01
C ARG A 502 -24.58 -42.98 26.17
N ILE A 503 -25.58 -43.86 26.29
CA ILE A 503 -26.88 -43.71 25.60
C ILE A 503 -27.73 -42.69 26.36
N TYR A 504 -28.02 -41.58 25.70
CA TYR A 504 -28.73 -40.44 26.29
C TYR A 504 -30.19 -40.33 25.84
N THR A 505 -30.52 -40.78 24.63
CA THR A 505 -31.85 -40.59 24.04
C THR A 505 -32.33 -41.85 23.33
N ILE A 506 -33.66 -42.06 23.30
CA ILE A 506 -34.29 -43.14 22.54
C ILE A 506 -33.97 -43.07 21.04
N GLN A 507 -33.75 -41.87 20.51
CA GLN A 507 -33.44 -41.64 19.10
C GLN A 507 -32.09 -42.29 18.72
N GLU A 508 -31.10 -42.25 19.62
CA GLU A 508 -29.81 -42.94 19.41
C GLU A 508 -29.98 -44.47 19.25
N VAL A 509 -31.01 -45.06 19.88
CA VAL A 509 -31.32 -46.49 19.75
C VAL A 509 -32.02 -46.78 18.42
N LYS A 510 -32.97 -45.93 18.01
CA LYS A 510 -33.68 -46.07 16.72
C LYS A 510 -32.80 -45.85 15.51
N GLU A 511 -31.82 -44.96 15.60
CA GLU A 511 -30.92 -44.66 14.48
C GLU A 511 -29.95 -45.82 14.20
N ASN A 512 -29.78 -46.75 15.15
CA ASN A 512 -28.82 -47.85 15.04
C ASN A 512 -29.43 -49.21 14.60
N GLY A 513 -30.68 -49.24 14.12
CA GLY A 513 -31.31 -50.46 13.61
C GLY A 513 -32.83 -50.38 13.57
N ASN A 514 -33.50 -51.40 13.00
CA ASN A 514 -34.96 -51.45 12.93
C ASN A 514 -35.54 -52.10 14.20
N LEU A 515 -35.05 -51.64 15.34
CA LEU A 515 -35.29 -52.28 16.63
C LEU A 515 -36.69 -51.95 17.15
N LYS A 516 -37.46 -53.00 17.49
CA LYS A 516 -38.81 -52.84 18.07
C LYS A 516 -38.67 -52.35 19.52
N ILE A 517 -39.20 -51.17 19.82
CA ILE A 517 -39.18 -50.62 21.18
C ILE A 517 -40.50 -50.96 21.88
N LEU A 518 -40.42 -51.72 22.97
CA LEU A 518 -41.58 -52.14 23.77
C LEU A 518 -42.08 -51.02 24.67
N GLY A 519 -41.16 -50.20 25.20
CA GLY A 519 -41.49 -49.00 25.97
C GLY A 519 -40.32 -48.46 26.79
N GLU A 520 -40.58 -47.35 27.49
CA GLU A 520 -39.62 -46.67 28.37
C GLU A 520 -40.11 -46.73 29.83
N LEU A 521 -39.21 -47.04 30.77
CA LEU A 521 -39.45 -47.05 32.21
C LEU A 521 -38.79 -45.82 32.86
N CYS A 522 -39.57 -45.03 33.59
CA CYS A 522 -39.06 -43.86 34.31
C CYS A 522 -38.23 -44.28 35.55
N HIS A 523 -37.31 -43.41 35.97
CA HIS A 523 -36.57 -43.58 37.22
C HIS A 523 -37.52 -43.58 38.43
N SER A 524 -37.35 -44.55 39.32
CA SER A 524 -38.08 -44.63 40.59
C SER A 524 -37.14 -44.50 41.78
N GLN A 525 -37.51 -43.67 42.76
CA GLN A 525 -36.81 -43.60 44.05
C GLN A 525 -37.25 -44.67 45.04
N GLN A 526 -38.40 -45.32 44.82
CA GLN A 526 -38.87 -46.42 45.65
C GLN A 526 -38.17 -47.72 45.22
N VAL A 527 -37.16 -48.11 45.98
CA VAL A 527 -36.43 -49.37 45.80
C VAL A 527 -37.19 -50.48 46.53
N GLY A 528 -38.05 -51.20 45.81
CA GLY A 528 -38.78 -52.37 46.32
C GLY A 528 -39.61 -53.02 45.22
N ILE A 529 -39.85 -54.33 45.33
CA ILE A 529 -40.77 -55.06 44.45
C ILE A 529 -42.17 -54.49 44.68
N LEU A 530 -42.65 -53.68 43.73
CA LEU A 530 -43.98 -53.04 43.78
C LEU A 530 -45.13 -54.03 43.53
N ALA A 531 -44.83 -55.31 43.32
CA ALA A 531 -45.82 -56.35 43.12
C ALA A 531 -46.38 -56.91 44.44
N SER A 532 -45.72 -56.70 45.59
CA SER A 532 -46.10 -57.36 46.86
C SER A 532 -46.72 -56.45 47.92
N THR A 533 -46.96 -55.16 47.68
CA THR A 533 -47.57 -54.31 48.72
C THR A 533 -48.46 -53.21 48.15
N ASP A 534 -49.74 -53.33 48.49
CA ASP A 534 -50.85 -52.40 48.28
C ASP A 534 -51.36 -52.15 46.85
N LYS A 535 -52.58 -52.64 46.62
CA LYS A 535 -53.51 -52.23 45.55
C LYS A 535 -53.71 -50.70 45.60
N ARG A 536 -52.84 -49.90 44.96
CA ARG A 536 -53.13 -48.51 44.55
C ARG A 536 -52.02 -47.93 43.63
N ARG A 537 -52.32 -47.89 42.32
CA ARG A 537 -51.84 -46.95 41.28
C ARG A 537 -50.45 -46.32 41.51
N SER A 538 -49.36 -47.10 41.40
CA SER A 538 -48.03 -46.52 41.17
C SER A 538 -47.83 -46.25 39.68
N ASP A 539 -47.14 -45.16 39.34
CA ASP A 539 -46.86 -44.78 37.95
C ASP A 539 -46.07 -45.88 37.21
N ILE A 540 -45.24 -46.64 37.93
CA ILE A 540 -44.46 -47.77 37.42
C ILE A 540 -45.36 -48.97 37.08
N SER A 541 -46.36 -49.29 37.92
CA SER A 541 -47.31 -50.36 37.64
C SER A 541 -48.11 -50.07 36.36
N GLU A 542 -48.45 -48.80 36.10
CA GLU A 542 -49.08 -48.39 34.84
C GLU A 542 -48.15 -48.52 33.64
N LEU A 543 -46.85 -48.25 33.79
CA LEU A 543 -45.86 -48.50 32.74
C LEU A 543 -45.71 -50.00 32.45
N PHE A 544 -45.69 -50.88 33.45
CA PHE A 544 -45.67 -52.33 33.22
C PHE A 544 -46.97 -52.88 32.65
N ARG A 545 -48.13 -52.27 32.93
CA ARG A 545 -49.38 -52.57 32.22
C ARG A 545 -49.30 -52.17 30.74
N TYR A 546 -48.70 -51.02 30.46
CA TYR A 546 -48.44 -50.57 29.09
C TYR A 546 -47.49 -51.53 28.35
N LEU A 547 -46.35 -51.88 28.97
CA LEU A 547 -45.41 -52.86 28.42
C LEU A 547 -46.11 -54.20 28.15
N ARG A 548 -46.94 -54.69 29.08
CA ARG A 548 -47.74 -55.92 28.89
C ARG A 548 -48.66 -55.80 27.68
N THR A 549 -49.43 -54.71 27.56
CA THR A 549 -50.34 -54.51 26.42
C THR A 549 -49.57 -54.52 25.09
N ASN A 550 -48.46 -53.78 25.00
CA ASN A 550 -47.62 -53.79 23.81
C ASN A 550 -47.03 -55.17 23.52
N LEU A 551 -46.62 -55.90 24.56
CA LEU A 551 -46.06 -57.24 24.42
C LEU A 551 -47.09 -58.20 23.84
N THR A 552 -48.31 -58.22 24.39
CA THR A 552 -49.41 -59.05 23.89
C THR A 552 -49.83 -58.68 22.46
N LEU A 553 -49.82 -57.39 22.10
CA LEU A 553 -50.11 -56.93 20.74
C LEU A 553 -49.06 -57.39 19.73
N ASN A 554 -47.78 -57.38 20.10
CA ASN A 554 -46.69 -57.83 19.21
C ASN A 554 -46.60 -59.36 19.08
N MET A 555 -47.34 -60.13 19.90
CA MET A 555 -47.29 -61.59 19.92
C MET A 555 -48.34 -62.28 19.04
N ASP A 556 -49.17 -61.53 18.29
CA ASP A 556 -50.14 -62.04 17.30
C ASP A 556 -50.97 -63.27 17.77
N GLY A 557 -51.41 -63.26 19.04
CA GLY A 557 -52.26 -64.33 19.58
C GLY A 557 -51.56 -65.68 19.83
N LYS A 558 -50.22 -65.74 19.81
CA LYS A 558 -49.48 -66.95 20.17
C LYS A 558 -49.73 -67.34 21.64
N HIS A 559 -50.09 -68.61 21.87
CA HIS A 559 -50.29 -69.17 23.20
C HIS A 559 -48.99 -69.79 23.75
N ARG A 560 -48.83 -69.84 25.09
CA ARG A 560 -47.72 -70.50 25.81
C ARG A 560 -46.34 -69.98 25.40
N GLN A 561 -46.04 -68.74 25.78
CA GLN A 561 -44.83 -68.02 25.34
C GLN A 561 -43.69 -68.12 26.35
N VAL A 562 -42.49 -68.39 25.84
CA VAL A 562 -41.23 -68.31 26.60
C VAL A 562 -40.53 -66.98 26.31
N LEU A 563 -40.44 -66.13 27.32
CA LEU A 563 -39.90 -64.77 27.25
C LEU A 563 -38.53 -64.72 27.92
N MET A 564 -37.50 -64.32 27.21
CA MET A 564 -36.19 -64.06 27.82
C MET A 564 -36.03 -62.58 28.11
N VAL A 565 -35.65 -62.23 29.35
CA VAL A 565 -35.24 -60.89 29.72
C VAL A 565 -33.73 -60.86 29.88
N THR A 566 -33.07 -60.01 29.10
CA THR A 566 -31.62 -59.89 29.08
C THR A 566 -31.17 -58.44 28.85
N SER A 567 -29.86 -58.16 28.89
CA SER A 567 -29.31 -56.80 28.83
C SER A 567 -27.83 -56.80 28.42
N SER A 568 -27.22 -55.64 28.17
CA SER A 568 -25.81 -55.55 27.76
C SER A 568 -24.85 -55.81 28.92
N ILE A 569 -25.12 -55.22 30.08
CA ILE A 569 -24.23 -55.19 31.23
C ILE A 569 -25.00 -55.38 32.55
N GLN A 570 -24.28 -55.67 33.64
CA GLN A 570 -24.89 -55.80 34.96
C GLN A 570 -25.43 -54.43 35.43
N GLY A 571 -26.58 -54.43 36.11
CA GLY A 571 -27.17 -53.21 36.69
C GLY A 571 -28.13 -52.41 35.78
N GLU A 572 -28.54 -52.96 34.63
CA GLU A 572 -29.54 -52.32 33.74
C GLU A 572 -31.00 -52.54 34.17
N GLY A 573 -31.26 -53.42 35.15
CA GLY A 573 -32.60 -53.67 35.68
C GLY A 573 -33.37 -54.83 35.02
N LYS A 574 -32.66 -55.90 34.63
CA LYS A 574 -33.25 -57.16 34.12
C LYS A 574 -34.23 -57.79 35.10
N THR A 575 -33.73 -58.25 36.25
CA THR A 575 -34.52 -58.89 37.32
C THR A 575 -35.72 -58.05 37.75
N PHE A 576 -35.53 -56.73 37.88
CA PHE A 576 -36.62 -55.78 38.15
C PHE A 576 -37.69 -55.80 37.06
N THR A 577 -37.28 -55.75 35.79
CA THR A 577 -38.18 -55.85 34.63
C THR A 577 -38.88 -57.21 34.60
N SER A 578 -38.15 -58.30 34.82
CA SER A 578 -38.65 -59.68 34.82
C SER A 578 -39.75 -59.89 35.86
N ILE A 579 -39.51 -59.48 37.12
CA ILE A 579 -40.48 -59.61 38.22
C ILE A 579 -41.75 -58.79 37.95
N ASN A 580 -41.60 -57.51 37.60
CA ASN A 580 -42.75 -56.63 37.43
C ASN A 580 -43.56 -56.96 36.16
N LEU A 581 -42.90 -57.42 35.10
CA LEU A 581 -43.59 -57.92 33.91
C LEU A 581 -44.36 -59.20 34.23
N ALA A 582 -43.77 -60.12 35.01
CA ALA A 582 -44.43 -61.35 35.45
C ALA A 582 -45.65 -61.09 36.33
N ALA A 583 -45.52 -60.17 37.29
CA ALA A 583 -46.63 -59.71 38.10
C ALA A 583 -47.75 -59.11 37.23
N SER A 584 -47.39 -58.21 36.29
CA SER A 584 -48.36 -57.60 35.36
C SER A 584 -49.08 -58.65 34.49
N LEU A 585 -48.39 -59.69 34.04
CA LEU A 585 -49.02 -60.79 33.29
C LEU A 585 -49.91 -61.66 34.17
N SER A 586 -49.55 -61.89 35.44
CA SER A 586 -50.37 -62.68 36.37
C SER A 586 -51.69 -61.99 36.75
N ASP A 587 -51.73 -60.66 36.73
CA ASP A 587 -52.93 -59.84 37.01
C ASP A 587 -54.10 -60.10 36.04
N ILE A 588 -53.83 -60.62 34.83
CA ILE A 588 -54.86 -60.97 33.84
C ILE A 588 -55.26 -62.46 33.90
N ASN A 589 -55.11 -63.07 35.07
CA ASN A 589 -55.47 -64.45 35.36
C ASN A 589 -54.76 -65.48 34.46
N LYS A 590 -53.52 -65.17 34.07
CA LYS A 590 -52.62 -66.07 33.33
C LYS A 590 -51.69 -66.77 34.30
N LYS A 591 -51.43 -68.06 34.08
CA LYS A 591 -50.49 -68.81 34.91
C LYS A 591 -49.07 -68.51 34.45
N VAL A 592 -48.33 -67.73 35.24
CA VAL A 592 -47.00 -67.21 34.89
C VAL A 592 -45.92 -67.89 35.73
N LEU A 593 -44.82 -68.25 35.09
CA LEU A 593 -43.62 -68.77 35.74
C LEU A 593 -42.46 -67.79 35.56
N LEU A 594 -41.76 -67.50 36.64
CA LEU A 594 -40.51 -66.74 36.63
C LEU A 594 -39.36 -67.71 36.89
N LEU A 595 -38.51 -67.90 35.90
CA LEU A 595 -37.40 -68.83 35.91
C LEU A 595 -36.09 -68.04 36.07
N GLU A 596 -35.40 -68.21 37.19
CA GLU A 596 -34.06 -67.68 37.35
C GLU A 596 -33.07 -68.55 36.59
N PHE A 597 -32.51 -67.98 35.54
CA PHE A 597 -31.57 -68.64 34.65
C PHE A 597 -30.28 -67.81 34.52
N ASP A 598 -29.91 -67.13 35.61
CA ASP A 598 -28.56 -66.59 35.86
C ASP A 598 -27.85 -67.50 36.87
N LEU A 599 -27.21 -68.55 36.36
CA LEU A 599 -26.51 -69.54 37.17
C LEU A 599 -25.19 -68.99 37.76
N ARG A 600 -24.79 -67.76 37.40
CA ARG A 600 -23.52 -67.14 37.81
C ARG A 600 -23.67 -66.19 38.98
N LYS A 601 -24.73 -65.39 39.03
CA LYS A 601 -25.03 -64.46 40.13
C LYS A 601 -26.54 -64.35 40.33
N PRO A 602 -27.17 -65.38 40.92
CA PRO A 602 -28.61 -65.35 41.16
C PRO A 602 -29.00 -64.24 42.15
N ASP A 603 -30.09 -63.56 41.85
CA ASP A 603 -30.66 -62.45 42.63
C ASP A 603 -32.20 -62.48 42.69
N LEU A 604 -32.87 -63.32 41.91
CA LEU A 604 -34.31 -63.37 41.77
C LEU A 604 -35.02 -63.75 43.07
N LEU A 605 -34.66 -64.91 43.65
CA LEU A 605 -35.28 -65.41 44.88
C LEU A 605 -35.04 -64.45 46.06
N ARG A 606 -33.83 -63.88 46.12
CA ARG A 606 -33.45 -62.89 47.13
C ARG A 606 -34.30 -61.63 47.03
N GLN A 607 -34.55 -61.12 45.81
CA GLN A 607 -35.42 -59.97 45.63
C GLN A 607 -36.86 -60.28 46.07
N LEU A 608 -37.35 -61.50 45.81
CA LEU A 608 -38.70 -61.96 46.22
C LEU A 608 -38.84 -62.29 47.71
N GLY A 609 -37.75 -62.30 48.48
CA GLY A 609 -37.75 -62.68 49.89
C GLY A 609 -38.02 -64.18 50.12
N ILE A 610 -37.71 -65.02 49.13
CA ILE A 610 -37.89 -66.47 49.19
C ILE A 610 -36.54 -67.11 49.51
N ASP A 611 -36.50 -67.98 50.52
CA ASP A 611 -35.29 -68.74 50.88
C ASP A 611 -34.89 -69.71 49.75
N ALA A 612 -33.58 -69.86 49.55
CA ALA A 612 -33.06 -70.71 48.47
C ALA A 612 -33.45 -72.19 48.68
N GLY A 613 -34.14 -72.76 47.69
CA GLY A 613 -34.52 -74.19 47.62
C GLY A 613 -33.90 -74.91 46.41
N LYS A 614 -34.32 -76.15 46.15
CA LYS A 614 -33.96 -76.88 44.92
C LYS A 614 -34.40 -76.09 43.70
N GLY A 615 -33.54 -75.93 42.70
CA GLY A 615 -33.79 -75.12 41.50
C GLY A 615 -33.40 -75.79 40.20
N VAL A 616 -33.19 -74.98 39.16
CA VAL A 616 -32.86 -75.44 37.79
C VAL A 616 -31.63 -76.34 37.77
N SER A 617 -30.57 -75.96 38.48
CA SER A 617 -29.33 -76.74 38.53
C SER A 617 -29.55 -78.11 39.15
N ASP A 618 -30.32 -78.17 40.24
CA ASP A 618 -30.62 -79.42 40.93
C ASP A 618 -31.51 -80.33 40.05
N TYR A 619 -32.47 -79.78 39.31
CA TYR A 619 -33.25 -80.54 38.33
C TYR A 619 -32.40 -81.09 37.19
N ILE A 620 -31.37 -80.37 36.73
CA ILE A 620 -30.51 -80.84 35.65
C ILE A 620 -29.65 -82.02 36.13
N TYR A 621 -29.07 -81.93 37.32
CA TYR A 621 -28.06 -82.88 37.82
C TYR A 621 -28.60 -84.03 38.65
N ASP A 622 -29.73 -83.84 39.36
CA ASP A 622 -30.36 -84.88 40.17
C ASP A 622 -31.53 -85.54 39.40
N LEU A 623 -31.37 -86.81 39.03
CA LEU A 623 -32.37 -87.60 38.30
C LEU A 623 -33.63 -87.89 39.14
N SER A 624 -33.56 -87.74 40.46
CA SER A 624 -34.70 -87.95 41.37
C SER A 624 -35.58 -86.71 41.57
N THR A 625 -35.08 -85.53 41.20
CA THR A 625 -35.81 -84.27 41.35
C THR A 625 -36.81 -84.08 40.20
N THR A 626 -38.09 -83.91 40.55
CA THR A 626 -39.20 -83.71 39.60
C THR A 626 -39.56 -82.24 39.45
N LEU A 627 -40.42 -81.91 38.48
CA LEU A 627 -40.83 -80.52 38.23
C LEU A 627 -41.54 -79.89 39.44
N SER A 628 -42.39 -80.65 40.13
CA SER A 628 -43.13 -80.16 41.29
C SER A 628 -42.23 -79.83 42.48
N ASP A 629 -41.01 -80.37 42.54
CA ASP A 629 -40.05 -80.16 43.63
C ASP A 629 -39.28 -78.84 43.52
N ILE A 630 -39.32 -78.19 42.35
CA ILE A 630 -38.57 -76.95 42.06
C ILE A 630 -39.46 -75.72 41.82
N VAL A 631 -40.78 -75.92 41.74
CA VAL A 631 -41.77 -74.85 41.48
C VAL A 631 -42.32 -74.35 42.81
N TYR A 632 -42.08 -73.07 43.10
CA TYR A 632 -42.55 -72.41 44.32
C TYR A 632 -43.58 -71.32 44.00
N PRO A 633 -44.57 -71.06 44.89
CA PRO A 633 -45.40 -69.86 44.78
C PRO A 633 -44.56 -68.61 45.03
N SER A 634 -44.74 -67.56 44.21
CA SER A 634 -43.93 -66.34 44.30
C SER A 634 -44.26 -65.42 45.48
N GLY A 635 -45.41 -65.62 46.14
CA GLY A 635 -45.93 -64.74 47.20
C GLY A 635 -46.49 -63.40 46.71
N ILE A 636 -46.39 -63.10 45.41
CA ILE A 636 -46.90 -61.87 44.79
C ILE A 636 -48.36 -62.02 44.35
N SER A 637 -48.69 -63.10 43.64
CA SER A 637 -50.04 -63.42 43.17
C SER A 637 -50.25 -64.92 43.09
N ASP A 638 -51.51 -65.36 43.21
CA ASP A 638 -51.88 -66.79 43.22
C ASP A 638 -51.53 -67.50 41.89
N ASN A 639 -51.37 -66.75 40.80
CA ASN A 639 -51.05 -67.25 39.47
C ASN A 639 -49.58 -67.04 39.07
N LEU A 640 -48.72 -66.55 39.96
CA LEU A 640 -47.30 -66.35 39.70
C LEU A 640 -46.45 -67.33 40.51
N PHE A 641 -45.68 -68.14 39.79
CA PHE A 641 -44.80 -69.15 40.32
C PHE A 641 -43.35 -68.81 40.00
N VAL A 642 -42.41 -69.33 40.77
CA VAL A 642 -40.97 -69.07 40.61
C VAL A 642 -40.18 -70.37 40.69
N ILE A 643 -39.13 -70.46 39.87
CA ILE A 643 -38.08 -71.48 39.97
C ILE A 643 -36.76 -70.74 40.12
N GLY A 644 -36.02 -71.03 41.18
CA GLY A 644 -34.68 -70.47 41.39
C GLY A 644 -33.61 -71.20 40.59
N SER A 645 -32.42 -70.61 40.51
CA SER A 645 -31.23 -71.20 39.86
C SER A 645 -30.76 -72.50 40.52
N GLY A 646 -31.02 -72.69 41.82
CA GLY A 646 -30.56 -73.84 42.61
C GLY A 646 -29.13 -73.69 43.08
N THR A 647 -28.42 -74.80 43.28
CA THR A 647 -27.01 -74.78 43.70
C THR A 647 -26.13 -74.05 42.67
N MET A 648 -25.39 -73.01 43.10
CA MET A 648 -24.55 -72.16 42.23
C MET A 648 -23.47 -72.96 41.50
N LEU A 649 -23.39 -72.83 40.17
CA LEU A 649 -22.47 -73.60 39.32
C LEU A 649 -21.21 -72.80 38.94
N LEU A 650 -20.03 -73.41 39.09
CA LEU A 650 -18.72 -72.77 38.80
C LEU A 650 -18.39 -72.69 37.28
N ASN A 651 -19.02 -73.49 36.42
CA ASN A 651 -18.77 -73.53 34.95
C ASN A 651 -20.09 -73.60 34.14
N SER A 652 -20.82 -72.49 34.00
CA SER A 652 -22.21 -72.48 33.48
C SER A 652 -22.41 -72.79 31.99
N GLY A 653 -21.39 -72.67 31.14
CA GLY A 653 -21.58 -72.60 29.68
C GLY A 653 -21.88 -73.93 28.97
N ASN A 654 -21.28 -75.04 29.42
CA ASN A 654 -21.47 -76.36 28.81
C ASN A 654 -22.75 -77.06 29.29
N ASP A 655 -23.25 -76.66 30.45
CA ASP A 655 -24.40 -77.28 31.12
C ASP A 655 -25.72 -76.95 30.40
N LEU A 656 -25.72 -75.89 29.60
CA LEU A 656 -26.86 -75.40 28.82
C LEU A 656 -27.24 -76.27 27.62
N GLN A 657 -26.38 -77.23 27.26
CA GLN A 657 -26.65 -78.19 26.19
C GLN A 657 -27.21 -79.52 26.73
N ASN A 658 -27.52 -79.60 28.03
CA ASN A 658 -28.05 -80.81 28.63
C ASN A 658 -29.47 -81.14 28.08
N PRO A 659 -29.72 -82.37 27.59
CA PRO A 659 -31.03 -82.77 27.07
C PRO A 659 -32.20 -82.55 28.04
N ARG A 660 -31.96 -82.62 29.36
CA ARG A 660 -33.01 -82.38 30.37
C ARG A 660 -33.52 -80.95 30.38
N ILE A 661 -32.77 -79.98 29.85
CA ILE A 661 -33.25 -78.59 29.70
C ILE A 661 -34.36 -78.53 28.65
N ALA A 662 -34.25 -79.30 27.57
CA ALA A 662 -35.32 -79.41 26.58
C ALA A 662 -36.58 -80.04 27.19
N ASP A 663 -36.41 -81.07 28.03
CA ASP A 663 -37.51 -81.70 28.76
C ASP A 663 -38.17 -80.76 29.77
N LEU A 664 -37.37 -79.96 30.49
CA LEU A 664 -37.85 -78.93 31.41
C LEU A 664 -38.74 -77.93 30.66
N PHE A 665 -38.25 -77.31 29.58
CA PHE A 665 -39.05 -76.33 28.83
C PHE A 665 -40.30 -76.94 28.20
N ARG A 666 -40.26 -78.22 27.80
CA ARG A 666 -41.43 -78.93 27.30
C ARG A 666 -42.51 -79.07 28.38
N GLN A 667 -42.15 -79.54 29.58
CA GLN A 667 -43.10 -79.69 30.68
C GLN A 667 -43.62 -78.33 31.16
N LEU A 668 -42.74 -77.32 31.25
CA LEU A 668 -43.13 -75.96 31.63
C LEU A 668 -44.14 -75.34 30.65
N ARG A 669 -43.96 -75.55 29.34
CA ARG A 669 -44.90 -75.06 28.32
C ARG A 669 -46.28 -75.71 28.41
N GLU A 670 -46.41 -76.90 28.98
CA GLU A 670 -47.70 -77.56 29.19
C GLU A 670 -48.46 -76.97 30.38
N GLU A 671 -47.74 -76.56 31.43
CA GLU A 671 -48.31 -76.10 32.70
C GLU A 671 -48.50 -74.59 32.83
N PHE A 672 -47.80 -73.76 32.05
CA PHE A 672 -47.78 -72.30 32.19
C PHE A 672 -48.12 -71.58 30.88
N ASP A 673 -48.86 -70.46 30.99
CA ASP A 673 -49.20 -69.59 29.86
C ASP A 673 -48.02 -68.70 29.44
N TYR A 674 -47.22 -68.26 30.40
CA TYR A 674 -46.02 -67.45 30.19
C TYR A 674 -44.89 -67.94 31.07
N ILE A 675 -43.70 -68.09 30.48
CA ILE A 675 -42.48 -68.44 31.19
C ILE A 675 -41.48 -67.32 30.95
N ILE A 676 -41.13 -66.55 31.99
CA ILE A 676 -40.17 -65.46 31.92
C ILE A 676 -38.83 -65.93 32.47
N LEU A 677 -37.79 -65.88 31.65
CA LEU A 677 -36.43 -66.22 32.02
C LEU A 677 -35.69 -64.95 32.39
N ASP A 678 -35.27 -64.85 33.65
CA ASP A 678 -34.30 -63.85 34.06
C ASP A 678 -32.89 -64.39 33.79
N THR A 679 -32.17 -63.74 32.87
CA THR A 679 -30.87 -64.23 32.38
C THR A 679 -29.72 -63.28 32.68
N SER A 680 -28.50 -63.79 32.56
CA SER A 680 -27.28 -62.97 32.64
C SER A 680 -27.17 -61.98 31.44
N PRO A 681 -26.39 -60.89 31.56
CA PRO A 681 -26.22 -59.94 30.45
C PRO A 681 -25.62 -60.57 29.18
N VAL A 682 -26.22 -60.31 28.01
CA VAL A 682 -25.83 -60.81 26.67
C VAL A 682 -24.39 -60.45 26.30
N ALA A 683 -23.92 -59.24 26.61
CA ALA A 683 -22.58 -58.82 26.18
C ALA A 683 -21.44 -59.52 26.93
N LEU A 684 -21.76 -60.35 27.93
CA LEU A 684 -20.78 -61.11 28.70
C LEU A 684 -20.97 -62.62 28.64
N VAL A 685 -21.99 -63.16 27.95
CA VAL A 685 -22.20 -64.62 27.91
C VAL A 685 -22.94 -65.16 26.69
N ALA A 686 -22.36 -66.19 26.06
CA ALA A 686 -22.99 -67.02 25.02
C ALA A 686 -24.27 -67.75 25.50
N ASP A 687 -24.52 -67.78 26.81
CA ASP A 687 -25.60 -68.48 27.48
C ASP A 687 -27.00 -68.03 26.98
N ALA A 688 -27.19 -66.73 26.72
CA ALA A 688 -28.43 -66.20 26.15
C ALA A 688 -28.69 -66.70 24.71
N PHE A 689 -27.64 -66.93 23.92
CA PHE A 689 -27.76 -67.48 22.57
C PHE A 689 -28.05 -68.99 22.59
N ASN A 690 -27.48 -69.74 23.55
CA ASN A 690 -27.77 -71.16 23.70
C ASN A 690 -29.24 -71.43 24.07
N LEU A 691 -29.87 -70.50 24.78
CA LEU A 691 -31.30 -70.60 25.14
C LEU A 691 -32.23 -70.17 24.00
N ALA A 692 -31.73 -69.51 22.96
CA ALA A 692 -32.54 -68.94 21.89
C ALA A 692 -33.40 -69.98 21.16
N THR A 693 -33.00 -71.25 21.18
CA THR A 693 -33.78 -72.38 20.65
C THR A 693 -35.09 -72.60 21.41
N TYR A 694 -35.09 -72.40 22.74
CA TYR A 694 -36.25 -72.61 23.63
C TYR A 694 -37.10 -71.35 23.83
N ILE A 695 -36.58 -70.18 23.46
CA ILE A 695 -37.22 -68.87 23.63
C ILE A 695 -38.09 -68.53 22.41
N ASP A 696 -39.20 -67.83 22.65
CA ASP A 696 -40.09 -67.33 21.60
C ASP A 696 -39.92 -65.82 21.37
N THR A 697 -39.71 -65.05 22.45
CA THR A 697 -39.53 -63.58 22.40
C THR A 697 -38.42 -63.13 23.33
N THR A 698 -37.61 -62.18 22.87
CA THR A 698 -36.50 -61.63 23.67
C THR A 698 -36.75 -60.18 24.02
N ILE A 699 -36.74 -59.87 25.30
CA ILE A 699 -36.82 -58.52 25.85
C ILE A 699 -35.42 -58.08 26.30
N TYR A 700 -34.89 -57.05 25.65
CA TYR A 700 -33.57 -56.50 25.89
C TYR A 700 -33.67 -55.18 26.63
N VAL A 701 -33.11 -55.12 27.83
CA VAL A 701 -33.15 -53.94 28.71
C VAL A 701 -31.91 -53.08 28.48
N ILE A 702 -32.11 -51.79 28.19
CA ILE A 702 -31.04 -50.77 28.06
C ILE A 702 -31.26 -49.72 29.13
N ARG A 703 -30.23 -49.36 29.89
CA ARG A 703 -30.34 -48.30 30.90
C ARG A 703 -29.82 -46.95 30.40
N TYR A 704 -30.63 -45.91 30.55
CA TYR A 704 -30.26 -44.53 30.24
C TYR A 704 -29.07 -44.03 31.07
N ASN A 705 -28.20 -43.20 30.47
CA ASN A 705 -27.03 -42.59 31.12
C ASN A 705 -26.03 -43.58 31.74
N TYR A 706 -26.16 -44.88 31.43
CA TYR A 706 -25.37 -45.97 32.00
C TYR A 706 -24.79 -46.86 30.91
N THR A 707 -25.65 -47.33 30.01
CA THR A 707 -25.24 -48.20 28.89
C THR A 707 -24.41 -47.42 27.88
N SER A 708 -23.29 -47.99 27.43
CA SER A 708 -22.47 -47.38 26.39
C SER A 708 -23.08 -47.55 24.99
N ARG A 709 -22.96 -46.54 24.14
CA ARG A 709 -23.36 -46.59 22.72
C ARG A 709 -22.64 -47.69 21.95
N ALA A 710 -21.47 -48.15 22.41
CA ALA A 710 -20.76 -49.28 21.80
C ALA A 710 -21.60 -50.56 21.77
N TYR A 711 -22.50 -50.77 22.74
CA TYR A 711 -23.37 -51.95 22.80
C TYR A 711 -24.54 -51.90 21.82
N LEU A 712 -24.87 -50.72 21.26
CA LEU A 712 -25.90 -50.63 20.22
C LEU A 712 -25.46 -51.34 18.93
N ASN A 713 -24.16 -51.35 18.63
CA ASN A 713 -23.64 -52.10 17.49
C ASN A 713 -23.80 -53.62 17.69
N VAL A 714 -23.66 -54.09 18.93
CA VAL A 714 -23.91 -55.50 19.29
C VAL A 714 -25.40 -55.83 19.12
N LEU A 715 -26.27 -54.93 19.55
CA LEU A 715 -27.72 -55.08 19.41
C LEU A 715 -28.17 -55.09 17.94
N ALA A 716 -27.59 -54.22 17.12
CA ALA A 716 -27.79 -54.20 15.67
C ALA A 716 -27.31 -55.50 15.00
N ASP A 717 -26.19 -56.07 15.45
CA ASP A 717 -25.69 -57.34 14.96
C ASP A 717 -26.59 -58.53 15.35
N ILE A 718 -27.16 -58.51 16.56
CA ILE A 718 -28.13 -59.51 17.02
C ILE A 718 -29.40 -59.46 16.18
N GLU A 719 -29.93 -58.26 15.93
CA GLU A 719 -31.11 -58.04 15.10
C GLU A 719 -30.85 -58.48 13.64
N LYS A 720 -29.81 -57.93 13.00
CA LYS A 720 -29.50 -58.17 11.59
C LYS A 720 -29.29 -59.65 11.26
N ASN A 721 -28.67 -60.39 12.17
CA ASN A 721 -28.40 -61.81 11.98
C ASN A 721 -29.46 -62.72 12.61
N ASN A 722 -30.56 -62.18 13.13
CA ASN A 722 -31.64 -62.91 13.80
C ASN A 722 -31.12 -63.89 14.87
N LYS A 723 -30.10 -63.49 15.64
CA LYS A 723 -29.48 -64.35 16.67
C LYS A 723 -30.43 -64.63 17.83
N LEU A 724 -31.40 -63.75 18.07
CA LEU A 724 -32.44 -63.88 19.08
C LEU A 724 -33.81 -63.66 18.42
N LYS A 725 -34.80 -64.48 18.80
CA LYS A 725 -36.15 -64.41 18.24
C LYS A 725 -36.92 -63.22 18.81
N GLU A 726 -37.64 -62.52 17.92
CA GLU A 726 -38.51 -61.37 18.23
C GLU A 726 -37.90 -60.41 19.26
N LEU A 727 -36.76 -59.81 18.91
CA LEU A 727 -36.04 -58.88 19.78
C LEU A 727 -36.85 -57.58 19.99
N MET A 728 -37.14 -57.28 21.26
CA MET A 728 -37.83 -56.07 21.70
C MET A 728 -37.01 -55.34 22.76
N ILE A 729 -36.99 -54.01 22.73
CA ILE A 729 -36.16 -53.19 23.63
C ILE A 729 -37.02 -52.49 24.67
N ILE A 730 -36.57 -52.54 25.93
CA ILE A 730 -37.06 -51.67 27.00
C ILE A 730 -35.93 -50.71 27.38
N LEU A 731 -36.22 -49.41 27.36
CA LEU A 731 -35.29 -48.43 27.94
C LEU A 731 -35.67 -48.18 29.40
N ASN A 732 -34.75 -48.45 30.31
CA ASN A 732 -34.94 -48.33 31.74
C ASN A 732 -34.21 -47.11 32.33
N ASP A 733 -34.65 -46.66 33.49
CA ASP A 733 -34.08 -45.56 34.28
C ASP A 733 -34.15 -44.18 33.60
N GLY A 734 -35.23 -43.94 32.86
CA GLY A 734 -35.46 -42.68 32.15
C GLY A 734 -35.70 -41.51 33.11
N LYS A 735 -34.91 -40.44 32.96
CA LYS A 735 -35.07 -39.18 33.69
C LYS A 735 -35.73 -38.13 32.79
N THR A 736 -36.23 -37.04 33.39
CA THR A 736 -36.89 -35.93 32.69
C THR A 736 -36.08 -35.34 31.53
N ASP A 737 -34.75 -35.38 31.62
CA ASP A 737 -33.85 -34.89 30.56
C ASP A 737 -33.78 -35.84 29.34
N ASN A 738 -34.15 -37.11 29.49
CA ASN A 738 -33.97 -38.19 28.50
C ASN A 738 -35.22 -38.44 27.63
N ILE A 739 -36.42 -38.18 28.16
CA ILE A 739 -37.71 -38.57 27.57
C ILE A 739 -38.38 -37.36 26.93
N ASN A 740 -38.04 -37.05 25.67
CA ASN A 740 -38.49 -35.82 25.00
C ASN A 740 -39.22 -36.01 23.66
N ASP A 741 -39.41 -37.24 23.14
CA ASP A 741 -39.96 -37.41 21.77
C ASP A 741 -41.06 -38.49 21.60
N TYR A 742 -41.47 -39.22 22.64
CA TYR A 742 -42.68 -40.07 22.56
C TYR A 742 -43.84 -39.44 23.34
N GLY A 743 -45.01 -39.34 22.71
CA GLY A 743 -46.23 -38.69 23.23
C GLY A 743 -46.84 -39.26 24.51
N TYR A 744 -46.11 -40.12 25.23
CA TYR A 744 -46.46 -40.66 26.54
C TYR A 744 -45.47 -40.28 27.66
N GLY A 745 -44.49 -39.40 27.39
CA GLY A 745 -43.62 -38.82 28.41
C GLY A 745 -44.40 -38.20 29.58
N SER A 746 -45.66 -37.79 29.37
CA SER A 746 -46.59 -37.26 30.38
C SER A 746 -46.77 -38.12 31.64
N ARG A 747 -46.52 -39.44 31.57
CA ARG A 747 -46.63 -40.34 32.75
C ARG A 747 -45.37 -40.41 33.62
N CYS A 748 -44.25 -39.83 33.18
CA CYS A 748 -43.09 -39.61 34.05
C CYS A 748 -43.11 -38.24 34.76
N TYR A 749 -44.17 -37.43 34.54
CA TYR A 749 -44.29 -36.06 35.06
C TYR A 749 -45.27 -35.91 36.24
N SER A 750 -45.69 -37.01 36.90
CA SER A 750 -46.49 -36.96 38.13
C SER A 750 -45.65 -37.08 39.40
#